data_AF-A0A9W8NSY6-F1
#
_entry.id   AF-A0A9W8NSY6-F1
#
_cell.length_a   1.000
_cell.length_b   1.000
_cell.length_c   1.000
_cell.angle_alpha   90.00
_cell.angle_beta   90.00
_cell.angle_gamma   90.00
#
_symmetry.space_group_name_H-M   'P 1'
#
loop_
_entity.id
_entity.type
_entity.pdbx_description
1 polymer ?
#
loop_
_entity_poly.entity_id
_entity_poly.type
_entity_poly.pdbx_seq_one_letter_code
_entity_poly.pdbx_strand_id
1 'polypeptide(L)'
;MGGTGTGKSSLIRLLTEDTGVKIGSSLDSLTTDVQLFRFLDHTSGRNIVLVDTPGFDDSRSDITDTAVLKKIAAFLLNEYDEKRQLNGLVYLHRISDPRFGAQASRNLKIFQNICGTKAYKNITVLTTFWDSVSTEEGLMREEQLKSTFFNHIVAQGARFMRHDRSTQSALEIITHILTLTPTDVQIQEEIRIGGKGLEDTAAGSIHREEVERVLAKHKQEIASLGEEINTIKHDNESLRRDLLEEKEELEQRLRLWENEKADLKKGLEDSLKSRGQLEDQYKSVDVVRSATLELLQVQLEDKKKATTVVAQVREEIAVQRTYKGNGNDFFQFAYSDRYPPCMKIIPTDDRKNPLRIFDFASFAETTALLFIRPELLWTKLRNLAPNQIIAEQTMQALEVHNYRLHTEARQRAKLDPGARDMYLSKNIGLRRDWYTDAAFGQQQFTGTNPTTITLAPRRWMDEFMLVARVQERTDVTKLLTERADNMYVQDYSDFRSSIGLYPGERIVCDGRHGCSSVALFHLETEGKLHPLGIVLDYKGSMQESVTIFNRRITSNVNGNEYEDWPWRFAKTCVQVSDWLRHEVAIHLVNTHLVEEVIIVAAYRSFGPNHIITRLLEPHWSTTLSLNKAARETLVPKIIIGMTGLSASQTYAFLKAEYNKFDWKGLYIPNDLKRRGFPIENLDEPKYHNYGYARNIARMWNIIRKFVSTVLAKEYAGGDQEVVSDRSLAVFCEEVRSRDGGQLTSFPDINTLNELIDFVTMCIHIAVPQHTAVNYLQQYYQTFVPNKPSALHIPLPQSLAELCSFTEQDLLSALPLKKPRDWLLMAQVPYLLSFEVPEESTILHYAETTSSSRATLEIIRSAAQVLSMDLRAFIDTVTRNSTELDDQQTPYLVLDPSKTAISILI
;
A
#
# COMPACT_ATOMS: atom_id res chain seq x y z
N MET A 1 -19.43 12.65 28.06
CA MET A 1 -19.86 13.97 27.52
C MET A 1 -19.19 15.10 28.31
N GLY A 2 -19.13 16.32 27.77
CA GLY A 2 -18.45 17.48 28.38
C GLY A 2 -17.61 18.25 27.36
N GLY A 3 -17.18 19.45 27.71
CA GLY A 3 -16.40 20.34 26.83
C GLY A 3 -15.11 19.70 26.29
N THR A 4 -14.56 20.27 25.23
CA THR A 4 -13.27 19.84 24.67
C THR A 4 -12.14 19.99 25.70
N GLY A 5 -11.17 19.06 25.72
CA GLY A 5 -10.04 19.10 26.66
C GLY A 5 -10.34 18.73 28.12
N THR A 6 -11.54 18.24 28.43
CA THR A 6 -11.95 17.82 29.80
C THR A 6 -11.45 16.43 30.23
N GLY A 7 -10.71 15.71 29.37
CA GLY A 7 -10.10 14.41 29.71
C GLY A 7 -10.92 13.16 29.36
N LYS A 8 -11.91 13.25 28.46
CA LYS A 8 -12.80 12.12 28.06
C LYS A 8 -12.03 10.92 27.50
N SER A 9 -11.28 11.12 26.42
CA SER A 9 -10.54 10.03 25.76
C SER A 9 -9.38 9.52 26.62
N SER A 10 -8.83 10.36 27.50
CA SER A 10 -7.83 9.95 28.50
C SER A 10 -8.41 8.98 29.53
N LEU A 11 -9.62 9.24 30.03
CA LEU A 11 -10.31 8.33 30.95
C LEU A 11 -10.62 6.98 30.29
N ILE A 12 -11.03 7.00 29.01
CA ILE A 12 -11.31 5.77 28.26
C ILE A 12 -10.05 4.93 28.06
N ARG A 13 -8.93 5.56 27.66
CA ARG A 13 -7.65 4.85 27.50
C ARG A 13 -7.18 4.21 28.81
N LEU A 14 -7.36 4.90 29.94
CA LEU A 14 -7.01 4.37 31.26
C LEU A 14 -7.83 3.12 31.62
N LEU A 15 -9.09 3.06 31.19
CA LEU A 15 -9.99 1.94 31.48
C LEU A 15 -9.82 0.75 30.52
N THR A 16 -9.46 1.00 29.27
CA THR A 16 -9.38 -0.05 28.24
C THR A 16 -7.96 -0.60 28.04
N GLU A 17 -6.94 0.09 28.55
CA GLU A 17 -5.51 -0.15 28.26
C GLU A 17 -5.16 -0.15 26.76
N ASP A 18 -6.09 0.31 25.91
CA ASP A 18 -5.95 0.30 24.46
C ASP A 18 -5.04 1.43 24.00
N THR A 19 -3.83 1.07 23.56
CA THR A 19 -2.84 2.02 23.02
C THR A 19 -3.28 2.69 21.72
N GLY A 20 -4.34 2.19 21.07
CA GLY A 20 -4.97 2.77 19.89
C GLY A 20 -5.85 4.00 20.19
N VAL A 21 -6.20 4.25 21.46
CA VAL A 21 -6.94 5.45 21.87
C VAL A 21 -6.02 6.68 21.77
N LYS A 22 -6.24 7.49 20.73
CA LYS A 22 -5.49 8.73 20.48
C LYS A 22 -5.84 9.81 21.51
N ILE A 23 -4.89 10.17 22.37
CA ILE A 23 -5.00 11.30 23.30
C ILE A 23 -4.21 12.47 22.70
N GLY A 24 -4.86 13.61 22.46
CA GLY A 24 -4.21 14.78 21.89
C GLY A 24 -3.41 15.55 22.94
N SER A 25 -2.16 15.90 22.60
CA SER A 25 -1.33 16.88 23.32
C SER A 25 -1.36 18.27 22.68
N SER A 26 -2.07 18.43 21.57
CA SER A 26 -2.31 19.69 20.85
C SER A 26 -3.61 20.37 21.33
N LEU A 27 -3.75 21.68 21.06
CA LEU A 27 -4.94 22.47 21.40
C LEU A 27 -6.22 22.05 20.64
N ASP A 28 -6.08 21.26 19.56
CA ASP A 28 -7.18 20.80 18.71
C ASP A 28 -7.83 19.51 19.22
N SER A 29 -9.17 19.42 19.11
CA SER A 29 -9.90 18.21 19.46
C SER A 29 -9.70 17.11 18.40
N LEU A 30 -9.53 15.86 18.83
CA LEU A 30 -9.22 14.71 17.94
C LEU A 30 -10.43 13.79 17.67
N THR A 31 -11.45 13.81 18.53
CA THR A 31 -12.62 12.91 18.41
C THR A 31 -13.69 13.53 17.52
N THR A 32 -13.83 13.04 16.29
CA THR A 32 -14.77 13.57 15.27
C THR A 32 -16.12 12.84 15.24
N ASP A 33 -16.18 11.58 15.68
CA ASP A 33 -17.36 10.71 15.67
C ASP A 33 -17.59 9.99 17.00
N VAL A 34 -18.80 9.45 17.20
CA VAL A 34 -19.12 8.63 18.39
C VAL A 34 -18.43 7.27 18.25
N GLN A 35 -17.58 6.92 19.22
CA GLN A 35 -16.77 5.70 19.18
C GLN A 35 -17.13 4.75 20.31
N LEU A 36 -17.13 3.44 20.01
CA LEU A 36 -17.45 2.37 20.93
C LEU A 36 -16.19 1.62 21.37
N PHE A 37 -15.96 1.57 22.68
CA PHE A 37 -14.86 0.83 23.27
C PHE A 37 -15.41 -0.29 24.15
N ARG A 38 -15.05 -1.53 23.83
CA ARG A 38 -15.52 -2.72 24.54
C ARG A 38 -14.36 -3.35 25.28
N PHE A 39 -14.52 -3.55 26.58
CA PHE A 39 -13.54 -4.25 27.40
C PHE A 39 -14.23 -5.13 28.44
N LEU A 40 -13.53 -6.17 28.89
CA LEU A 40 -13.99 -7.01 29.98
C LEU A 40 -13.48 -6.40 31.29
N ASP A 41 -14.38 -5.97 32.16
CA ASP A 41 -13.98 -5.57 33.50
C ASP A 41 -13.70 -6.82 34.33
N HIS A 42 -12.43 -7.04 34.65
CA HIS A 42 -11.97 -8.19 35.42
C HIS A 42 -12.49 -8.19 36.86
N THR A 43 -12.96 -7.04 37.37
CA THR A 43 -13.49 -6.90 38.73
C THR A 43 -14.94 -7.37 38.82
N SER A 44 -15.79 -6.98 37.85
CA SER A 44 -17.21 -7.37 37.81
C SER A 44 -17.51 -8.59 36.93
N GLY A 45 -16.57 -9.01 36.08
CA GLY A 45 -16.76 -10.06 35.07
C GLY A 45 -17.73 -9.68 33.95
N ARG A 46 -18.08 -8.40 33.82
CA ARG A 46 -19.04 -7.90 32.81
C ARG A 46 -18.30 -7.31 31.62
N ASN A 47 -18.88 -7.49 30.42
CA ASN A 47 -18.46 -6.77 29.24
C ASN A 47 -19.03 -5.35 29.28
N ILE A 48 -18.14 -4.36 29.38
CA ILE A 48 -18.49 -2.95 29.47
C ILE A 48 -18.30 -2.31 28.09
N VAL A 49 -19.25 -1.45 27.71
CA VAL A 49 -19.17 -0.63 26.52
C VAL A 49 -19.10 0.83 26.94
N LEU A 50 -17.96 1.48 26.68
CA LEU A 50 -17.80 2.92 26.83
C LEU A 50 -18.04 3.60 25.49
N VAL A 51 -18.73 4.74 25.56
CA VAL A 51 -19.06 5.54 24.38
C VAL A 51 -18.31 6.86 24.49
N ASP A 52 -17.32 7.09 23.62
CA ASP A 52 -16.69 8.41 23.51
C ASP A 52 -17.54 9.29 22.59
N THR A 53 -17.77 10.52 23.01
CA THR A 53 -18.59 11.50 22.28
C THR A 53 -17.76 12.73 21.96
N PRO A 54 -17.89 13.33 20.76
CA PRO A 54 -17.32 14.64 20.46
C PRO A 54 -17.70 15.69 21.52
N GLY A 55 -16.85 16.70 21.72
CA GLY A 55 -17.13 17.82 22.63
C GLY A 55 -18.10 18.82 21.99
N PHE A 56 -18.99 19.42 22.79
CA PHE A 56 -19.95 20.44 22.33
C PHE A 56 -19.34 21.85 22.22
N ASP A 57 -18.01 21.97 22.08
CA ASP A 57 -17.26 23.23 21.96
C ASP A 57 -16.00 22.96 21.15
N ASP A 58 -16.17 22.39 19.96
CA ASP A 58 -15.03 22.06 19.12
C ASP A 58 -14.56 23.33 18.39
N SER A 59 -13.29 23.72 18.57
CA SER A 59 -12.72 24.94 17.99
C SER A 59 -12.34 24.78 16.51
N ARG A 60 -12.66 23.63 15.91
CA ARG A 60 -12.37 23.33 14.50
C ARG A 60 -13.47 23.89 13.61
N SER A 61 -13.08 24.51 12.49
CA SER A 61 -13.97 25.24 11.58
C SER A 61 -14.95 24.37 10.79
N ASP A 62 -14.90 23.05 10.95
CA ASP A 62 -15.61 22.03 10.17
C ASP A 62 -16.65 21.23 10.99
N ILE A 63 -16.76 21.41 12.31
CA ILE A 63 -17.70 20.67 13.15
C ILE A 63 -18.56 21.63 13.98
N THR A 64 -19.85 21.68 13.66
CA THR A 64 -20.83 22.49 14.37
C THR A 64 -21.44 21.73 15.55
N ASP A 65 -21.90 22.46 16.59
CA ASP A 65 -22.62 21.85 17.72
C ASP A 65 -23.90 21.13 17.26
N THR A 66 -24.52 21.62 16.17
CA THR A 66 -25.61 20.92 15.46
C THR A 66 -25.20 19.52 15.03
N ALA A 67 -24.03 19.39 14.38
CA ALA A 67 -23.54 18.10 13.91
C ALA A 67 -23.23 17.15 15.08
N VAL A 68 -22.68 17.67 16.18
CA VAL A 68 -22.41 16.90 17.40
C VAL A 68 -23.71 16.40 18.03
N LEU A 69 -24.71 17.27 18.17
CA LEU A 69 -26.03 16.90 18.70
C LEU A 69 -26.71 15.84 17.82
N LYS A 70 -26.63 15.98 16.48
CA LYS A 70 -27.19 15.01 15.52
C LYS A 70 -26.54 13.63 15.65
N LYS A 71 -25.20 13.56 15.76
CA LYS A 71 -24.47 12.29 15.93
C LYS A 71 -24.86 11.59 17.23
N ILE A 72 -24.96 12.34 18.33
CA ILE A 72 -25.33 11.79 19.64
C ILE A 72 -26.79 11.31 19.63
N ALA A 73 -27.71 12.10 19.09
CA ALA A 73 -29.12 11.71 18.98
C ALA A 73 -29.30 10.47 18.10
N ALA A 74 -28.67 10.41 16.91
CA ALA A 74 -28.75 9.25 16.01
C ALA A 74 -28.19 7.99 16.67
N PHE A 75 -27.05 8.10 17.37
CA PHE A 75 -26.46 6.98 18.08
C PHE A 75 -27.39 6.46 19.20
N LEU A 76 -27.93 7.35 20.03
CA LEU A 76 -28.89 6.98 21.08
C LEU A 76 -30.16 6.35 20.51
N LEU A 77 -30.61 6.78 19.33
CA LEU A 77 -31.80 6.25 18.66
C LEU A 77 -31.56 4.94 17.89
N ASN A 78 -30.33 4.57 17.60
CA ASN A 78 -30.02 3.34 16.86
C ASN A 78 -29.56 2.20 17.77
N GLU A 79 -28.74 2.50 18.80
CA GLU A 79 -28.10 1.48 19.64
C GLU A 79 -28.90 1.11 20.89
N TYR A 80 -29.76 2.02 21.37
CA TYR A 80 -30.52 1.88 22.61
C TYR A 80 -32.01 1.94 22.32
N ASP A 81 -32.80 0.99 22.83
CA ASP A 81 -34.24 0.81 22.61
C ASP A 81 -34.92 0.26 23.87
N GLU A 82 -36.18 -0.15 23.78
CA GLU A 82 -36.91 -0.75 24.92
C GLU A 82 -36.19 -1.98 25.52
N LYS A 83 -35.26 -2.61 24.79
CA LYS A 83 -34.47 -3.77 25.21
C LYS A 83 -33.04 -3.41 25.64
N ARG A 84 -32.54 -2.22 25.31
CA ARG A 84 -31.19 -1.75 25.65
C ARG A 84 -31.25 -0.32 26.17
N GLN A 85 -31.04 -0.16 27.48
CA GLN A 85 -31.06 1.11 28.19
C GLN A 85 -29.66 1.50 28.69
N LEU A 86 -29.45 2.79 29.00
CA LEU A 86 -28.14 3.31 29.45
C LEU A 86 -27.94 3.09 30.95
N ASN A 87 -26.80 2.51 31.34
CA ASN A 87 -26.44 2.32 32.76
C ASN A 87 -26.04 3.63 33.45
N GLY A 88 -25.31 4.51 32.78
CA GLY A 88 -24.88 5.80 33.36
C GLY A 88 -24.40 6.79 32.31
N LEU A 89 -24.49 8.06 32.66
CA LEU A 89 -24.11 9.19 31.82
C LEU A 89 -23.02 9.98 32.54
N VAL A 90 -21.87 10.17 31.89
CA VAL A 90 -20.71 10.80 32.52
C VAL A 90 -20.47 12.18 31.92
N TYR A 91 -20.51 13.23 32.75
CA TYR A 91 -20.23 14.62 32.36
C TYR A 91 -18.92 15.09 32.97
N LEU A 92 -17.92 15.41 32.15
CA LEU A 92 -16.59 15.83 32.62
C LEU A 92 -16.45 17.36 32.62
N HIS A 93 -15.87 17.90 33.70
CA HIS A 93 -15.52 19.31 33.85
C HIS A 93 -14.12 19.47 34.46
N ARG A 94 -13.35 20.47 34.03
CA ARG A 94 -12.03 20.77 34.60
C ARG A 94 -12.19 21.68 35.82
N ILE A 95 -11.70 21.25 36.98
CA ILE A 95 -11.76 22.08 38.20
C ILE A 95 -10.80 23.29 38.11
N SER A 96 -9.81 23.21 37.23
CA SER A 96 -8.83 24.26 36.96
C SER A 96 -9.40 25.49 36.26
N ASP A 97 -10.56 25.38 35.60
CA ASP A 97 -11.14 26.50 34.86
C ASP A 97 -11.55 27.63 35.82
N PRO A 98 -10.99 28.85 35.66
CA PRO A 98 -11.16 29.92 36.65
C PRO A 98 -12.56 30.54 36.65
N ARG A 99 -13.37 30.25 35.62
CA ARG A 99 -14.74 30.75 35.46
C ARG A 99 -15.61 29.68 34.81
N PHE A 100 -16.83 29.54 35.28
CA PHE A 100 -17.87 28.77 34.59
C PHE A 100 -18.51 29.67 33.53
N GLY A 101 -17.91 29.71 32.33
CA GLY A 101 -18.29 30.62 31.25
C GLY A 101 -19.65 30.32 30.62
N ALA A 102 -20.15 31.25 29.81
CA ALA A 102 -21.44 31.12 29.11
C ALA A 102 -21.52 29.83 28.27
N GLN A 103 -20.39 29.44 27.69
CA GLN A 103 -20.25 28.25 26.85
C GLN A 103 -20.34 26.93 27.66
N ALA A 104 -19.68 26.84 28.83
CA ALA A 104 -19.82 25.69 29.73
C ALA A 104 -21.24 25.56 30.29
N SER A 105 -21.91 26.69 30.56
CA SER A 105 -23.31 26.73 30.97
C SER A 105 -24.26 26.23 29.87
N ARG A 106 -24.00 26.61 28.62
CA ARG A 106 -24.75 26.13 27.45
C ARG A 106 -24.62 24.62 27.29
N ASN A 107 -23.40 24.09 27.38
CA ASN A 107 -23.14 22.66 27.23
C ASN A 107 -23.75 21.81 28.33
N LEU A 108 -23.74 22.33 29.55
CA LEU A 108 -24.47 21.73 30.65
C LEU A 108 -25.98 21.69 30.37
N LYS A 109 -26.55 22.79 29.84
CA LYS A 109 -27.99 22.88 29.55
C LYS A 109 -28.43 21.94 28.41
N ILE A 110 -27.62 21.81 27.35
CA ILE A 110 -27.85 20.84 26.27
C ILE A 110 -27.80 19.41 26.82
N PHE A 111 -26.77 19.09 27.62
CA PHE A 111 -26.65 17.78 28.26
C PHE A 111 -27.84 17.47 29.19
N GLN A 112 -28.28 18.43 30.00
CA GLN A 112 -29.45 18.30 30.87
C GLN A 112 -30.70 17.96 30.08
N ASN A 113 -30.93 18.64 28.94
CA ASN A 113 -32.11 18.41 28.11
C ASN A 113 -32.03 17.15 27.25
N ILE A 114 -30.82 16.66 26.93
CA ILE A 114 -30.64 15.33 26.33
C ILE A 114 -31.08 14.27 27.34
N CYS A 115 -30.64 14.38 28.59
CA CYS A 115 -30.85 13.38 29.64
C CYS A 115 -32.28 13.39 30.18
N GLY A 116 -32.78 14.56 30.58
CA GLY A 116 -34.03 14.75 31.29
C GLY A 116 -34.04 14.24 32.74
N THR A 117 -35.04 14.69 33.50
CA THR A 117 -35.11 14.49 34.97
C THR A 117 -35.11 13.02 35.39
N LYS A 118 -35.72 12.12 34.59
CA LYS A 118 -35.72 10.68 34.83
C LYS A 118 -34.31 10.08 34.88
N ALA A 119 -33.39 10.58 34.06
CA ALA A 119 -32.04 10.08 33.93
C ALA A 119 -31.03 10.79 34.86
N TYR A 120 -31.44 11.81 35.62
CA TYR A 120 -30.50 12.58 36.46
C TYR A 120 -29.83 11.75 37.55
N LYS A 121 -30.53 10.78 38.14
CA LYS A 121 -29.96 9.80 39.08
C LYS A 121 -28.87 8.90 38.46
N ASN A 122 -28.85 8.81 37.12
CA ASN A 122 -27.86 8.06 36.35
C ASN A 122 -26.69 8.94 35.87
N ILE A 123 -26.69 10.24 36.21
CA ILE A 123 -25.63 11.17 35.86
C ILE A 123 -24.52 11.13 36.92
N THR A 124 -23.30 10.91 36.46
CA THR A 124 -22.08 11.12 37.25
C THR A 124 -21.33 12.33 36.69
N VAL A 125 -21.21 13.39 37.49
CA VAL A 125 -20.39 14.56 37.16
C VAL A 125 -18.98 14.31 37.66
N LEU A 126 -18.02 14.30 36.74
CA LEU A 126 -16.61 14.09 37.01
C LEU A 126 -15.83 15.40 36.97
N THR A 127 -15.19 15.74 38.07
CA THR A 127 -14.23 16.84 38.13
C THR A 127 -12.81 16.31 37.90
N THR A 128 -12.09 16.94 36.97
CA THR A 128 -10.75 16.54 36.50
C THR A 128 -9.74 17.69 36.68
N PHE A 129 -8.44 17.44 36.51
CA PHE A 129 -7.35 18.44 36.65
C PHE A 129 -7.16 19.00 38.08
N TRP A 130 -7.36 18.15 39.09
CA TRP A 130 -7.15 18.48 40.50
C TRP A 130 -5.68 18.76 40.85
N ASP A 131 -4.74 18.26 40.04
CA ASP A 131 -3.31 18.52 40.12
C ASP A 131 -2.94 19.98 39.77
N SER A 132 -3.85 20.72 39.15
CA SER A 132 -3.61 22.08 38.64
C SER A 132 -4.14 23.21 39.56
N VAL A 133 -4.71 22.87 40.72
CA VAL A 133 -5.24 23.84 41.71
C VAL A 133 -4.89 23.40 43.14
N SER A 134 -4.88 24.34 44.08
CA SER A 134 -4.71 23.98 45.50
C SER A 134 -5.95 23.23 46.02
N THR A 135 -5.77 22.38 47.05
CA THR A 135 -6.88 21.61 47.64
C THR A 135 -8.01 22.51 48.14
N GLU A 136 -7.68 23.61 48.82
CA GLU A 136 -8.68 24.56 49.34
C GLU A 136 -9.47 25.22 48.21
N GLU A 137 -8.78 25.65 47.15
CA GLU A 137 -9.40 26.25 45.98
C GLU A 137 -10.27 25.25 45.20
N GLY A 138 -9.78 24.03 44.99
CA GLY A 138 -10.53 22.97 44.33
C GLY A 138 -11.79 22.57 45.10
N LEU A 139 -11.72 22.49 46.43
CA LEU A 139 -12.88 22.23 47.29
C LEU A 139 -13.92 23.35 47.20
N MET A 140 -13.47 24.62 47.26
CA MET A 140 -14.35 25.77 47.12
C MET A 140 -15.04 25.80 45.75
N ARG A 141 -14.29 25.54 44.67
CA ARG A 141 -14.83 25.50 43.30
C ARG A 141 -15.80 24.32 43.11
N GLU A 142 -15.51 23.15 43.67
CA GLU A 142 -16.41 21.99 43.58
C GLU A 142 -17.74 22.28 44.31
N GLU A 143 -17.70 22.87 45.51
CA GLU A 143 -18.91 23.27 46.22
C GLU A 143 -19.68 24.37 45.48
N GLN A 144 -18.99 25.31 44.83
CA GLN A 144 -19.63 26.31 43.97
C GLN A 144 -20.31 25.65 42.75
N LEU A 145 -19.65 24.69 42.09
CA LEU A 145 -20.24 23.93 40.99
C LEU A 145 -21.49 23.18 41.43
N LYS A 146 -21.45 22.49 42.57
CA LYS A 146 -22.60 21.76 43.14
C LYS A 146 -23.75 22.69 43.52
N SER A 147 -23.47 23.78 44.23
CA SER A 147 -24.50 24.67 44.81
C SER A 147 -25.11 25.65 43.81
N THR A 148 -24.36 26.03 42.77
CA THR A 148 -24.78 27.08 41.82
C THR A 148 -25.16 26.52 40.46
N PHE A 149 -24.27 25.76 39.81
CA PHE A 149 -24.42 25.40 38.39
C PHE A 149 -25.08 24.03 38.18
N PHE A 150 -24.74 23.04 39.01
CA PHE A 150 -25.25 21.67 38.93
C PHE A 150 -26.32 21.36 39.98
N ASN A 151 -26.71 22.33 40.80
CA ASN A 151 -27.64 22.17 41.92
C ASN A 151 -28.89 21.40 41.52
N HIS A 152 -29.48 21.76 40.39
CA HIS A 152 -30.71 21.14 39.90
C HIS A 152 -30.59 19.63 39.64
N ILE A 153 -29.47 19.16 39.07
CA ILE A 153 -29.28 17.72 38.81
C ILE A 153 -28.79 16.98 40.05
N VAL A 154 -28.01 17.63 40.90
CA VAL A 154 -27.54 17.08 42.19
C VAL A 154 -28.71 16.84 43.13
N ALA A 155 -29.62 17.82 43.24
CA ALA A 155 -30.85 17.69 44.02
C ALA A 155 -31.75 16.52 43.56
N GLN A 156 -31.58 16.05 42.32
CA GLN A 156 -32.32 14.93 41.72
C GLN A 156 -31.50 13.64 41.63
N GLY A 157 -30.38 13.56 42.35
CA GLY A 157 -29.63 12.32 42.55
C GLY A 157 -28.40 12.14 41.68
N ALA A 158 -27.99 13.15 40.89
CA ALA A 158 -26.70 13.10 40.18
C ALA A 158 -25.54 13.10 41.19
N ARG A 159 -24.53 12.26 40.96
CA ARG A 159 -23.38 12.12 41.87
C ARG A 159 -22.16 12.87 41.35
N PHE A 160 -21.48 13.60 42.23
CA PHE A 160 -20.14 14.15 41.95
C PHE A 160 -19.06 13.16 42.37
N MET A 161 -18.09 12.93 41.48
CA MET A 161 -16.89 12.15 41.77
C MET A 161 -15.65 12.88 41.21
N ARG A 162 -14.50 12.68 41.86
CA ARG A 162 -13.23 13.30 41.46
C ARG A 162 -12.41 12.28 40.69
N HIS A 163 -11.78 12.71 39.60
CA HIS A 163 -10.85 11.89 38.85
C HIS A 163 -9.46 12.54 38.86
N ASP A 164 -8.49 11.82 39.42
CA ASP A 164 -7.10 12.24 39.64
C ASP A 164 -6.14 11.70 38.56
N ARG A 165 -6.67 11.23 37.43
CA ARG A 165 -5.93 10.56 36.33
C ARG A 165 -5.31 9.21 36.70
N SER A 166 -5.65 8.62 37.85
CA SER A 166 -5.24 7.26 38.20
C SER A 166 -6.22 6.21 37.67
N THR A 167 -5.73 5.00 37.42
CA THR A 167 -6.59 3.83 37.10
C THR A 167 -7.56 3.52 38.24
N GLN A 168 -7.13 3.76 39.49
CA GLN A 168 -7.95 3.50 40.67
C GLN A 168 -9.22 4.36 40.68
N SER A 169 -9.08 5.69 40.51
CA SER A 169 -10.26 6.56 40.48
C SER A 169 -11.15 6.30 39.26
N ALA A 170 -10.58 5.86 38.13
CA ALA A 170 -11.34 5.44 36.95
C ALA A 170 -12.20 4.19 37.22
N LEU A 171 -11.65 3.17 37.87
CA LEU A 171 -12.36 1.93 38.21
C LEU A 171 -13.46 2.16 39.27
N GLU A 172 -13.24 3.07 40.22
CA GLU A 172 -14.25 3.46 41.21
C GLU A 172 -15.49 4.10 40.55
N ILE A 173 -15.28 4.90 39.49
CA ILE A 173 -16.36 5.50 38.71
C ILE A 173 -17.20 4.42 38.01
N ILE A 174 -16.54 3.45 37.36
CA ILE A 174 -17.23 2.34 36.70
C ILE A 174 -18.00 1.48 37.70
N THR A 175 -17.37 1.17 38.84
CA THR A 175 -18.00 0.41 39.91
C THR A 175 -19.28 1.10 40.39
N HIS A 176 -19.25 2.43 40.58
CA HIS A 176 -20.45 3.19 40.91
C HIS A 176 -21.52 3.10 39.80
N ILE A 177 -21.16 3.36 38.54
CA ILE A 177 -22.12 3.35 37.42
C ILE A 177 -22.81 1.99 37.27
N LEU A 178 -22.09 0.89 37.50
CA LEU A 178 -22.66 -0.46 37.42
C LEU A 178 -23.71 -0.76 38.51
N THR A 179 -23.79 0.04 39.58
CA THR A 179 -24.84 -0.07 40.60
C THR A 179 -26.15 0.63 40.21
N LEU A 180 -26.13 1.46 39.17
CA LEU A 180 -27.27 2.26 38.75
C LEU A 180 -28.23 1.45 37.89
N THR A 181 -29.54 1.65 38.11
CA THR A 181 -30.58 1.01 37.28
C THR A 181 -30.62 1.67 35.91
N PRO A 182 -30.50 0.92 34.80
CA PRO A 182 -30.54 1.49 33.46
C PRO A 182 -31.78 2.36 33.20
N THR A 183 -31.61 3.42 32.40
CA THR A 183 -32.68 4.37 32.08
C THR A 183 -32.58 4.83 30.63
N ASP A 184 -33.71 5.25 30.09
CA ASP A 184 -33.79 6.01 28.83
C ASP A 184 -33.56 7.50 29.10
N VAL A 185 -33.17 8.23 28.06
CA VAL A 185 -32.96 9.68 28.12
C VAL A 185 -34.05 10.43 27.38
N GLN A 186 -34.36 11.66 27.81
CA GLN A 186 -35.48 12.47 27.32
C GLN A 186 -35.46 12.67 25.80
N ILE A 187 -34.30 12.86 25.17
CA ILE A 187 -34.23 13.03 23.71
C ILE A 187 -34.74 11.79 22.94
N GLN A 188 -34.57 10.59 23.51
CA GLN A 188 -35.10 9.36 22.91
C GLN A 188 -36.62 9.30 23.03
N GLU A 189 -37.18 9.68 24.18
CA GLU A 189 -38.63 9.76 24.39
C GLU A 189 -39.27 10.80 23.47
N GLU A 190 -38.70 12.00 23.40
CA GLU A 190 -39.21 13.11 22.59
C GLU A 190 -39.27 12.79 21.09
N ILE A 191 -38.26 12.10 20.56
CA ILE A 191 -38.19 11.76 19.14
C ILE A 191 -38.99 10.48 18.83
N ARG A 192 -38.85 9.42 19.63
CA ARG A 192 -39.48 8.12 19.32
C ARG A 192 -40.96 8.05 19.67
N ILE A 193 -41.32 8.60 20.82
CA ILE A 193 -42.69 8.52 21.34
C ILE A 193 -43.43 9.82 20.99
N GLY A 194 -42.76 10.97 21.17
CA GLY A 194 -43.33 12.28 20.87
C GLY A 194 -43.35 12.66 19.39
N GLY A 195 -42.64 11.92 18.52
CA GLY A 195 -42.56 12.20 17.07
C GLY A 195 -41.93 13.55 16.73
N LYS A 196 -41.21 14.17 17.67
CA LYS A 196 -40.62 15.50 17.46
C LYS A 196 -39.41 15.42 16.53
N GLY A 197 -39.25 16.44 15.67
CA GLY A 197 -38.01 16.69 14.95
C GLY A 197 -36.87 17.02 15.90
N LEU A 198 -35.61 16.82 15.49
CA LEU A 198 -34.45 17.07 16.35
C LEU A 198 -34.41 18.52 16.84
N GLU A 199 -34.78 19.47 15.98
CA GLU A 199 -34.90 20.89 16.30
C GLU A 199 -36.02 21.23 17.29
N ASP A 200 -37.03 20.37 17.43
CA ASP A 200 -38.20 20.54 18.31
C ASP A 200 -38.04 19.84 19.67
N THR A 201 -36.94 19.11 19.85
CA THR A 201 -36.56 18.55 21.16
C THR A 201 -36.16 19.64 22.13
N ALA A 202 -36.22 19.37 23.43
CA ALA A 202 -35.78 20.31 24.45
C ALA A 202 -34.29 20.68 24.30
N ALA A 203 -33.46 19.77 23.78
CA ALA A 203 -32.04 20.03 23.52
C ALA A 203 -31.82 20.81 22.21
N GLY A 204 -32.56 20.48 21.14
CA GLY A 204 -32.47 21.15 19.84
C GLY A 204 -33.06 22.55 19.83
N SER A 205 -34.09 22.82 20.63
CA SER A 205 -34.72 24.15 20.72
C SER A 205 -33.78 25.21 21.30
N ILE A 206 -32.96 24.84 22.29
CA ILE A 206 -31.92 25.71 22.86
C ILE A 206 -30.89 26.09 21.79
N HIS A 207 -30.50 25.13 20.95
CA HIS A 207 -29.52 25.38 19.90
C HIS A 207 -30.13 26.24 18.78
N ARG A 208 -31.38 25.98 18.39
CA ARG A 208 -32.14 26.77 17.41
C ARG A 208 -32.33 28.23 17.83
N GLU A 209 -32.75 28.49 19.07
CA GLU A 209 -32.94 29.86 19.58
C GLU A 209 -31.65 30.68 19.49
N GLU A 210 -30.50 30.05 19.70
CA GLU A 210 -29.19 30.72 19.61
C GLU A 210 -28.77 30.97 18.16
N VAL A 211 -28.92 29.97 17.27
CA VAL A 211 -28.70 30.15 15.83
C VAL A 211 -29.54 31.31 15.30
N GLU A 212 -30.81 31.41 15.72
CA GLU A 212 -31.70 32.50 15.32
C GLU A 212 -31.29 33.86 15.91
N ARG A 213 -30.83 33.89 17.16
CA ARG A 213 -30.31 35.12 17.80
C ARG A 213 -29.05 35.62 17.09
N VAL A 214 -28.10 34.75 16.76
CA VAL A 214 -26.86 35.10 16.05
C VAL A 214 -27.17 35.59 14.63
N LEU A 215 -28.07 34.90 13.92
CA LEU A 215 -28.53 35.32 12.59
C LEU A 215 -29.20 36.70 12.61
N ALA A 216 -30.05 36.97 13.62
CA ALA A 216 -30.71 38.27 13.76
C ALA A 216 -29.70 39.39 14.05
N LYS A 217 -28.72 39.12 14.93
CA LYS A 217 -27.66 40.09 15.27
C LYS A 217 -26.79 40.44 14.06
N HIS A 218 -26.30 39.44 13.32
CA HIS A 218 -25.49 39.69 12.14
C HIS A 218 -26.27 40.37 11.01
N LYS A 219 -27.57 40.06 10.82
CA LYS A 219 -28.42 40.80 9.88
C LYS A 219 -28.57 42.27 10.25
N GLN A 220 -28.68 42.58 11.53
CA GLN A 220 -28.76 43.96 12.02
C GLN A 220 -27.42 44.71 11.86
N GLU A 221 -26.29 44.06 12.16
CA GLU A 221 -24.94 44.61 11.98
C GLU A 221 -24.65 44.91 10.49
N ILE A 222 -24.98 43.99 9.58
CA ILE A 222 -24.82 44.18 8.12
C ILE A 222 -25.67 45.35 7.61
N ALA A 223 -26.91 45.49 8.12
CA ALA A 223 -27.79 46.60 7.75
C ALA A 223 -27.22 47.95 8.23
N SER A 224 -26.74 48.01 9.48
CA SER A 224 -26.11 49.20 10.06
C SER A 224 -24.84 49.61 9.29
N LEU A 225 -23.97 48.66 8.97
CA LEU A 225 -22.76 48.91 8.17
C LEU A 225 -23.10 49.39 6.75
N GLY A 226 -24.18 48.85 6.16
CA GLY A 226 -24.68 49.29 4.86
C GLY A 226 -25.12 50.76 4.84
N GLU A 227 -25.79 51.23 5.90
CA GLU A 227 -26.18 52.64 6.05
C GLU A 227 -24.94 53.53 6.28
N GLU A 228 -24.00 53.09 7.09
CA GLU A 228 -22.74 53.80 7.36
C GLU A 228 -21.91 53.98 6.08
N ILE A 229 -21.74 52.93 5.29
CA ILE A 229 -21.07 52.98 3.97
C ILE A 229 -21.72 53.99 3.01
N ASN A 230 -23.04 54.13 3.05
CA ASN A 230 -23.78 55.03 2.17
C ASN A 230 -23.65 56.52 2.57
N THR A 231 -23.31 56.81 3.83
CA THR A 231 -23.18 58.19 4.34
C THR A 231 -21.76 58.76 4.23
N ILE A 232 -20.77 57.91 3.92
CA ILE A 232 -19.37 58.33 3.75
C ILE A 232 -19.18 59.11 2.45
N LYS A 233 -18.66 60.34 2.57
CA LYS A 233 -18.31 61.21 1.43
C LYS A 233 -17.17 60.59 0.58
N HIS A 234 -17.21 60.85 -0.73
CA HIS A 234 -16.33 60.21 -1.74
C HIS A 234 -14.82 60.32 -1.46
N ASP A 235 -14.38 61.30 -0.67
CA ASP A 235 -12.96 61.57 -0.45
C ASP A 235 -12.31 60.68 0.63
N ASN A 236 -13.08 59.82 1.31
CA ASN A 236 -12.58 58.95 2.38
C ASN A 236 -12.58 57.46 1.96
N GLU A 237 -11.93 57.17 0.83
CA GLU A 237 -11.93 55.84 0.19
C GLU A 237 -11.36 54.72 1.07
N SER A 238 -10.40 55.02 1.97
CA SER A 238 -9.82 54.02 2.86
C SER A 238 -10.84 53.47 3.85
N LEU A 239 -11.54 54.34 4.58
CA LEU A 239 -12.55 53.93 5.56
C LEU A 239 -13.74 53.21 4.89
N ARG A 240 -14.11 53.66 3.68
CA ARG A 240 -15.17 53.00 2.89
C ARG A 240 -14.77 51.58 2.47
N ARG A 241 -13.47 51.35 2.18
CA ARG A 241 -12.94 50.03 1.84
C ARG A 241 -12.94 49.10 3.05
N ASP A 242 -12.47 49.59 4.20
CA ASP A 242 -12.41 48.79 5.43
C ASP A 242 -13.82 48.34 5.89
N LEU A 243 -14.82 49.23 5.79
CA LEU A 243 -16.21 48.88 6.12
C LEU A 243 -16.86 47.94 5.10
N LEU A 244 -16.47 48.02 3.83
CA LEU A 244 -16.92 47.07 2.79
C LEU A 244 -16.35 45.67 3.06
N GLU A 245 -15.09 45.58 3.48
CA GLU A 245 -14.44 44.32 3.84
C GLU A 245 -15.09 43.71 5.10
N GLU A 246 -15.33 44.49 6.14
CA GLU A 246 -16.03 44.04 7.36
C GLU A 246 -17.47 43.57 7.05
N LYS A 247 -18.19 44.28 6.17
CA LYS A 247 -19.52 43.88 5.71
C LYS A 247 -19.48 42.54 4.94
N GLU A 248 -18.51 42.37 4.05
CA GLU A 248 -18.35 41.14 3.27
C GLU A 248 -18.02 39.93 4.17
N GLU A 249 -17.15 40.11 5.17
CA GLU A 249 -16.86 39.07 6.17
C GLU A 249 -18.11 38.66 6.97
N LEU A 250 -18.92 39.64 7.41
CA LEU A 250 -20.17 39.37 8.12
C LEU A 250 -21.21 38.67 7.22
N GLU A 251 -21.30 39.04 5.94
CA GLU A 251 -22.17 38.35 4.97
C GLU A 251 -21.72 36.91 4.70
N GLN A 252 -20.42 36.62 4.69
CA GLN A 252 -19.90 35.26 4.62
C GLN A 252 -20.24 34.44 5.87
N ARG A 253 -20.08 35.01 7.06
CA ARG A 253 -20.47 34.35 8.32
C ARG A 253 -21.98 34.10 8.39
N LEU A 254 -22.79 35.05 7.92
CA LEU A 254 -24.25 34.88 7.88
C LEU A 254 -24.66 33.68 7.02
N ARG A 255 -24.03 33.49 5.86
CA ARG A 255 -24.26 32.33 4.97
C ARG A 255 -23.93 30.99 5.65
N LEU A 256 -22.86 30.94 6.45
CA LEU A 256 -22.50 29.73 7.21
C LEU A 256 -23.57 29.38 8.25
N TRP A 257 -24.05 30.35 9.03
CA TRP A 257 -25.11 30.14 10.02
C TRP A 257 -26.48 29.82 9.39
N GLU A 258 -26.79 30.36 8.20
CA GLU A 258 -28.01 30.02 7.47
C GLU A 258 -28.01 28.56 6.98
N ASN A 259 -26.83 28.06 6.57
CA ASN A 259 -26.65 26.64 6.25
C ASN A 259 -26.80 25.75 7.50
N GLU A 260 -26.24 26.15 8.64
CA GLU A 260 -26.39 25.41 9.90
C GLU A 260 -27.86 25.34 10.36
N LYS A 261 -28.61 26.44 10.20
CA LYS A 261 -30.08 26.45 10.43
C LYS A 261 -30.82 25.48 9.50
N ALA A 262 -30.39 25.35 8.24
CA ALA A 262 -30.98 24.41 7.29
C ALA A 262 -30.65 22.95 7.65
N ASP A 263 -29.43 22.68 8.13
CA ASP A 263 -28.99 21.34 8.54
C ASP A 263 -29.70 20.85 9.81
N LEU A 264 -29.98 21.75 10.77
CA LEU A 264 -30.87 21.49 11.91
C LEU A 264 -32.25 20.98 11.47
N LYS A 265 -32.83 21.62 10.44
CA LYS A 265 -34.17 21.34 9.92
C LYS A 265 -34.24 20.06 9.08
N LYS A 266 -33.13 19.66 8.47
CA LYS A 266 -33.05 18.50 7.56
C LYS A 266 -32.77 17.16 8.30
N GLY A 267 -32.48 17.22 9.60
CA GLY A 267 -31.81 16.15 10.34
C GLY A 267 -32.54 14.81 10.49
N LEU A 268 -33.86 14.71 10.30
CA LEU A 268 -34.62 13.50 10.65
C LEU A 268 -35.43 12.85 9.51
N GLU A 269 -35.65 13.51 8.37
CA GLU A 269 -36.37 12.90 7.24
C GLU A 269 -35.64 11.67 6.66
N ASP A 270 -34.30 11.66 6.74
CA ASP A 270 -33.47 10.57 6.21
C ASP A 270 -33.36 9.37 7.17
N SER A 271 -33.43 9.59 8.49
CA SER A 271 -33.36 8.51 9.48
C SER A 271 -34.69 7.76 9.65
N LEU A 272 -35.84 8.44 9.53
CA LEU A 272 -37.15 7.79 9.61
C LEU A 272 -37.48 6.96 8.35
N LYS A 273 -36.99 7.38 7.17
CA LYS A 273 -37.09 6.60 5.93
C LYS A 273 -36.35 5.26 6.00
N SER A 274 -35.26 5.22 6.75
CA SER A 274 -34.44 4.01 6.92
C SER A 274 -35.12 2.94 7.79
N ARG A 275 -36.10 3.30 8.64
CA ARG A 275 -36.84 2.35 9.50
C ARG A 275 -38.01 1.69 8.79
N GLY A 276 -38.71 2.41 7.89
CA GLY A 276 -39.83 1.87 7.12
C GLY A 276 -39.43 0.75 6.14
N GLN A 277 -38.18 0.75 5.67
CA GLN A 277 -37.67 -0.31 4.79
C GLN A 277 -37.15 -1.55 5.55
N LEU A 278 -36.92 -1.44 6.87
CA LEU A 278 -36.45 -2.55 7.70
C LEU A 278 -37.60 -3.39 8.29
N GLU A 279 -38.76 -2.80 8.57
CA GLU A 279 -39.91 -3.52 9.14
C GLU A 279 -40.53 -4.56 8.18
N ASP A 280 -40.44 -4.36 6.86
CA ASP A 280 -40.90 -5.34 5.86
C ASP A 280 -39.96 -6.54 5.69
N GLN A 281 -38.68 -6.43 6.10
CA GLN A 281 -37.73 -7.54 6.05
C GLN A 281 -37.86 -8.50 7.26
N TYR A 282 -38.45 -8.06 8.37
CA TYR A 282 -38.49 -8.79 9.65
C TYR A 282 -39.45 -9.98 9.70
N LYS A 283 -40.35 -10.16 8.71
CA LYS A 283 -41.28 -11.31 8.66
C LYS A 283 -40.67 -12.61 8.10
N SER A 284 -39.42 -12.57 7.63
CA SER A 284 -38.76 -13.75 7.01
C SER A 284 -37.67 -14.41 7.88
N VAL A 285 -37.49 -13.95 9.13
CA VAL A 285 -36.25 -14.16 9.92
C VAL A 285 -36.20 -15.48 10.71
N ASP A 286 -37.30 -16.20 10.96
CA ASP A 286 -37.22 -17.43 11.76
C ASP A 286 -36.54 -18.61 11.05
N VAL A 287 -36.62 -18.67 9.71
CA VAL A 287 -35.90 -19.70 8.93
C VAL A 287 -34.40 -19.37 8.85
N VAL A 288 -34.07 -18.08 8.68
CA VAL A 288 -32.69 -17.59 8.59
C VAL A 288 -31.96 -17.69 9.93
N ARG A 289 -32.65 -17.57 11.08
CA ARG A 289 -32.01 -17.71 12.41
C ARG A 289 -31.40 -19.10 12.63
N SER A 290 -32.03 -20.16 12.12
CA SER A 290 -31.50 -21.53 12.21
C SER A 290 -30.27 -21.71 11.33
N ALA A 291 -30.33 -21.26 10.07
CA ALA A 291 -29.21 -21.29 9.14
C ALA A 291 -28.05 -20.37 9.56
N THR A 292 -28.34 -19.26 10.25
CA THR A 292 -27.33 -18.31 10.74
C THR A 292 -26.63 -18.82 12.01
N LEU A 293 -27.31 -19.60 12.86
CA LEU A 293 -26.67 -20.29 13.99
C LEU A 293 -25.77 -21.43 13.53
N GLU A 294 -26.15 -22.16 12.47
CA GLU A 294 -25.26 -23.12 11.80
C GLU A 294 -24.09 -22.41 11.11
N LEU A 295 -24.31 -21.27 10.44
CA LEU A 295 -23.24 -20.49 9.83
C LEU A 295 -22.29 -19.86 10.88
N LEU A 296 -22.80 -19.45 12.05
CA LEU A 296 -21.99 -18.95 13.16
C LEU A 296 -21.24 -20.07 13.87
N GLN A 297 -21.79 -21.28 13.95
CA GLN A 297 -21.07 -22.46 14.45
C GLN A 297 -19.98 -22.88 13.48
N VAL A 298 -20.23 -22.86 12.16
CA VAL A 298 -19.21 -23.09 11.13
C VAL A 298 -18.17 -21.96 11.13
N GLN A 299 -18.56 -20.68 11.32
CA GLN A 299 -17.63 -19.56 11.45
C GLN A 299 -16.84 -19.58 12.76
N LEU A 300 -17.41 -20.08 13.87
CA LEU A 300 -16.69 -20.31 15.13
C LEU A 300 -15.78 -21.53 15.05
N GLU A 301 -16.15 -22.58 14.30
CA GLU A 301 -15.30 -23.72 13.99
C GLU A 301 -14.20 -23.37 13.00
N ASP A 302 -14.45 -22.50 12.02
CA ASP A 302 -13.48 -22.03 11.03
C ASP A 302 -12.56 -20.95 11.62
N LYS A 303 -13.07 -20.09 12.50
CA LYS A 303 -12.24 -19.21 13.33
C LYS A 303 -11.47 -20.02 14.35
N LYS A 304 -12.03 -21.10 14.93
CA LYS A 304 -11.26 -22.05 15.74
C LYS A 304 -10.23 -22.78 14.90
N LYS A 305 -10.49 -23.24 13.67
CA LYS A 305 -9.52 -23.90 12.79
C LYS A 305 -8.42 -22.94 12.31
N ALA A 306 -8.76 -21.70 11.95
CA ALA A 306 -7.78 -20.66 11.62
C ALA A 306 -6.98 -20.23 12.86
N THR A 307 -7.63 -20.12 14.02
CA THR A 307 -6.95 -19.87 15.30
C THR A 307 -6.20 -21.11 15.78
N THR A 308 -6.53 -22.34 15.36
CA THR A 308 -5.84 -23.60 15.66
C THR A 308 -4.66 -23.78 14.71
N VAL A 309 -4.70 -23.31 13.47
CA VAL A 309 -3.51 -23.22 12.60
C VAL A 309 -2.57 -22.12 13.11
N VAL A 310 -3.11 -20.97 13.49
CA VAL A 310 -2.32 -19.89 14.14
C VAL A 310 -1.88 -20.30 15.55
N ALA A 311 -2.62 -21.14 16.28
CA ALA A 311 -2.26 -21.65 17.60
C ALA A 311 -1.33 -22.86 17.53
N GLN A 312 -1.40 -23.72 16.50
CA GLN A 312 -0.42 -24.76 16.21
C GLN A 312 0.91 -24.12 15.81
N VAL A 313 0.86 -23.07 14.99
CA VAL A 313 2.01 -22.21 14.72
C VAL A 313 2.49 -21.50 16.00
N ARG A 314 1.60 -20.98 16.86
CA ARG A 314 1.99 -20.34 18.14
C ARG A 314 2.50 -21.32 19.21
N GLU A 315 2.00 -22.56 19.30
CA GLU A 315 2.43 -23.60 20.26
C GLU A 315 3.74 -24.25 19.79
N GLU A 316 3.95 -24.44 18.49
CA GLU A 316 5.26 -24.81 17.93
C GLU A 316 6.30 -23.67 18.05
N ILE A 317 5.85 -22.41 18.19
CA ILE A 317 6.70 -21.24 18.47
C ILE A 317 6.97 -21.06 19.98
N ALA A 318 6.08 -21.54 20.86
CA ALA A 318 6.17 -21.30 22.31
C ALA A 318 7.12 -22.25 23.06
N VAL A 319 7.69 -23.25 22.38
CA VAL A 319 8.67 -24.15 22.96
C VAL A 319 9.98 -24.05 22.19
N GLN A 320 10.91 -23.20 22.65
CA GLN A 320 12.32 -23.59 22.84
C GLN A 320 13.20 -22.45 23.38
N ARG A 321 14.06 -22.84 24.32
CA ARG A 321 14.93 -22.02 25.16
C ARG A 321 16.21 -21.60 24.41
N THR A 322 16.76 -20.46 24.84
CA THR A 322 18.12 -19.92 24.58
C THR A 322 19.23 -20.97 24.58
N TYR A 323 19.87 -21.28 23.44
CA TYR A 323 21.07 -22.15 23.43
C TYR A 323 22.07 -21.90 22.27
N LYS A 324 23.36 -22.15 22.57
CA LYS A 324 24.55 -22.00 21.71
C LYS A 324 24.88 -23.33 21.01
N GLY A 325 24.89 -23.37 19.67
CA GLY A 325 25.29 -24.54 18.84
C GLY A 325 25.75 -24.15 17.42
N ASN A 326 26.38 -25.07 16.68
CA ASN A 326 26.98 -24.83 15.35
C ASN A 326 25.93 -24.59 14.23
N GLY A 327 26.23 -23.71 13.26
CA GLY A 327 25.29 -23.26 12.20
C GLY A 327 24.68 -24.35 11.32
N ASN A 328 25.35 -25.50 11.16
CA ASN A 328 24.89 -26.62 10.33
C ASN A 328 23.63 -27.33 10.85
N ASP A 329 23.33 -27.25 12.14
CA ASP A 329 22.13 -27.89 12.71
C ASP A 329 20.87 -27.07 12.47
N PHE A 330 21.02 -25.78 12.15
CA PHE A 330 19.93 -24.81 12.14
C PHE A 330 19.60 -24.31 10.73
N PHE A 331 20.62 -24.00 9.93
CA PHE A 331 20.47 -23.65 8.53
C PHE A 331 20.51 -24.92 7.70
N GLN A 332 19.33 -25.49 7.40
CA GLN A 332 19.18 -26.69 6.57
C GLN A 332 18.42 -26.37 5.31
N PHE A 333 18.87 -26.91 4.18
CA PHE A 333 18.11 -26.88 2.94
C PHE A 333 16.92 -27.85 3.01
N ALA A 334 15.82 -27.44 2.38
CA ALA A 334 14.69 -28.27 2.03
C ALA A 334 14.64 -28.44 0.50
N TYR A 335 14.31 -29.64 0.08
CA TYR A 335 14.21 -30.02 -1.33
C TYR A 335 12.78 -30.38 -1.66
N SER A 336 12.32 -29.96 -2.84
CA SER A 336 10.99 -30.30 -3.32
C SER A 336 10.94 -30.33 -4.84
N ASP A 337 9.89 -30.93 -5.38
CA ASP A 337 9.61 -30.87 -6.81
C ASP A 337 9.12 -29.48 -7.25
N ARG A 338 8.71 -28.62 -6.31
CA ARG A 338 8.05 -27.33 -6.60
C ARG A 338 9.02 -26.16 -6.66
N TYR A 339 9.94 -26.07 -5.71
CA TYR A 339 10.90 -24.97 -5.60
C TYR A 339 12.35 -25.47 -5.67
N PRO A 340 13.30 -24.62 -6.09
CA PRO A 340 14.71 -24.77 -5.82
C PRO A 340 14.99 -24.96 -4.32
N PRO A 341 16.21 -25.40 -3.95
CA PRO A 341 16.60 -25.51 -2.55
C PRO A 341 16.31 -24.23 -1.80
N CYS A 342 15.70 -24.36 -0.63
CA CYS A 342 15.30 -23.21 0.19
C CYS A 342 15.45 -23.54 1.67
N MET A 343 15.31 -22.54 2.53
CA MET A 343 15.45 -22.74 3.96
C MET A 343 14.34 -23.65 4.52
N LYS A 344 14.72 -24.69 5.29
CA LYS A 344 13.79 -25.70 5.84
C LYS A 344 12.96 -25.17 7.01
N ILE A 345 13.60 -24.50 7.97
CA ILE A 345 12.96 -23.91 9.15
C ILE A 345 13.58 -22.55 9.40
N ILE A 346 12.80 -21.48 9.49
CA ILE A 346 13.35 -20.14 9.78
C ILE A 346 13.77 -20.07 11.26
N PRO A 347 15.00 -19.61 11.55
CA PRO A 347 15.51 -19.31 12.87
C PRO A 347 14.60 -18.43 13.72
N THR A 348 14.57 -18.61 15.04
CA THR A 348 13.84 -17.70 15.94
C THR A 348 14.37 -16.27 15.93
N ASP A 349 15.68 -16.09 15.71
CA ASP A 349 16.32 -14.77 15.68
C ASP A 349 16.09 -14.05 14.33
N ASP A 350 15.90 -14.79 13.24
CA ASP A 350 15.52 -14.26 11.90
C ASP A 350 14.00 -14.21 11.67
N ARG A 351 13.20 -14.75 12.61
CA ARG A 351 11.74 -14.63 12.64
C ARG A 351 11.36 -13.22 13.05
N LYS A 352 11.40 -12.29 12.10
CA LYS A 352 10.64 -11.05 12.25
C LYS A 352 9.15 -11.40 12.16
N ASN A 353 8.34 -10.86 13.06
CA ASN A 353 6.89 -11.11 13.08
C ASN A 353 6.31 -10.68 11.71
N PRO A 354 5.58 -11.54 10.97
CA PRO A 354 4.91 -11.14 9.73
C PRO A 354 3.99 -9.93 9.88
N LEU A 355 3.54 -9.61 11.11
CA LEU A 355 2.79 -8.40 11.47
C LEU A 355 3.65 -7.13 11.60
N ARG A 356 4.98 -7.25 11.62
CA ARG A 356 5.97 -6.15 11.62
C ARG A 356 6.80 -6.08 10.34
N ILE A 357 6.76 -7.12 9.52
CA ILE A 357 7.36 -7.12 8.18
C ILE A 357 6.37 -6.41 7.26
N PHE A 358 6.82 -5.38 6.57
CA PHE A 358 6.11 -4.59 5.55
C PHE A 358 4.78 -5.17 5.10
N ASP A 359 3.69 -4.78 5.76
CA ASP A 359 2.30 -5.14 5.48
C ASP A 359 2.04 -6.59 5.00
N PHE A 360 2.95 -7.55 5.22
CA PHE A 360 2.90 -8.86 4.57
C PHE A 360 1.74 -9.67 5.12
N ALA A 361 1.41 -9.46 6.40
CA ALA A 361 0.17 -9.93 6.98
C ALA A 361 -1.07 -9.38 6.25
N SER A 362 -1.11 -8.08 5.94
CA SER A 362 -2.21 -7.47 5.17
C SER A 362 -2.19 -7.92 3.71
N PHE A 363 -1.02 -8.18 3.13
CA PHE A 363 -0.87 -8.80 1.83
C PHE A 363 -1.46 -10.21 1.86
N ALA A 364 -0.99 -11.07 2.76
CA ALA A 364 -1.46 -12.43 2.94
C ALA A 364 -2.96 -12.48 3.29
N GLU A 365 -3.49 -11.53 4.06
CA GLU A 365 -4.90 -11.42 4.42
C GLU A 365 -5.76 -10.95 3.24
N THR A 366 -5.37 -9.87 2.57
CA THR A 366 -6.07 -9.36 1.38
C THR A 366 -6.07 -10.40 0.26
N THR A 367 -4.93 -11.06 0.04
CA THR A 367 -4.79 -12.12 -0.95
C THR A 367 -5.57 -13.37 -0.55
N ALA A 368 -5.53 -13.81 0.72
CA ALA A 368 -6.35 -14.93 1.19
C ALA A 368 -7.85 -14.65 1.07
N LEU A 369 -8.30 -13.43 1.37
CA LEU A 369 -9.70 -13.02 1.22
C LEU A 369 -10.13 -12.99 -0.25
N LEU A 370 -9.28 -12.52 -1.17
CA LEU A 370 -9.52 -12.61 -2.63
C LEU A 370 -9.61 -14.06 -3.14
N PHE A 371 -9.02 -15.02 -2.42
CA PHE A 371 -8.98 -16.44 -2.80
C PHE A 371 -10.06 -17.30 -2.17
N ILE A 372 -10.32 -17.13 -0.88
CA ILE A 372 -11.12 -18.05 -0.07
C ILE A 372 -12.57 -17.57 0.07
N ARG A 373 -12.79 -16.25 0.10
CA ARG A 373 -14.12 -15.63 0.30
C ARG A 373 -14.24 -14.31 -0.47
N PRO A 374 -14.13 -14.30 -1.81
CA PRO A 374 -14.19 -13.07 -2.60
C PRO A 374 -15.45 -12.25 -2.31
N GLU A 375 -16.57 -12.88 -1.96
CA GLU A 375 -17.83 -12.26 -1.54
C GLU A 375 -17.73 -11.32 -0.33
N LEU A 376 -16.78 -11.55 0.60
CA LEU A 376 -16.57 -10.70 1.79
C LEU A 376 -15.87 -9.38 1.45
N LEU A 377 -14.97 -9.41 0.46
CA LEU A 377 -14.31 -8.22 -0.07
C LEU A 377 -15.09 -7.60 -1.22
N TRP A 378 -15.97 -8.36 -1.87
CA TRP A 378 -16.72 -7.94 -3.05
C TRP A 378 -17.47 -6.64 -2.78
N THR A 379 -18.13 -6.50 -1.64
CA THR A 379 -18.85 -5.24 -1.28
C THR A 379 -17.94 -4.02 -1.16
N LYS A 380 -16.67 -4.18 -0.77
CA LYS A 380 -15.68 -3.09 -0.66
C LYS A 380 -14.90 -2.82 -1.94
N LEU A 381 -14.58 -3.86 -2.73
CA LEU A 381 -13.71 -3.79 -3.91
C LEU A 381 -14.48 -3.81 -5.24
N ARG A 382 -15.81 -4.01 -5.23
CA ARG A 382 -16.65 -4.09 -6.45
C ARG A 382 -16.43 -2.90 -7.39
N ASN A 383 -16.18 -1.72 -6.83
CA ASN A 383 -16.04 -0.48 -7.61
C ASN A 383 -14.62 -0.26 -8.15
N LEU A 384 -13.64 -1.10 -7.78
CA LEU A 384 -12.26 -1.03 -8.27
C LEU A 384 -12.02 -1.88 -9.52
N ALA A 385 -12.80 -2.96 -9.69
CA ALA A 385 -12.87 -3.67 -10.95
C ALA A 385 -13.90 -2.98 -11.85
N PRO A 386 -13.64 -2.81 -13.15
CA PRO A 386 -14.52 -2.14 -14.10
C PRO A 386 -15.79 -2.94 -14.46
N ASN A 387 -16.27 -3.85 -13.60
CA ASN A 387 -17.48 -4.65 -13.83
C ASN A 387 -18.67 -3.76 -14.26
N GLN A 388 -19.64 -4.33 -15.00
CA GLN A 388 -20.98 -3.88 -15.50
C GLN A 388 -21.45 -2.40 -15.41
N ILE A 389 -20.90 -1.60 -14.50
CA ILE A 389 -21.04 -0.16 -14.26
C ILE A 389 -20.58 0.69 -15.45
N ILE A 390 -19.60 0.23 -16.24
CA ILE A 390 -19.22 0.95 -17.46
C ILE A 390 -20.21 0.57 -18.57
N ALA A 391 -21.20 1.43 -18.79
CA ALA A 391 -22.21 1.26 -19.85
C ALA A 391 -21.58 1.15 -21.25
N GLU A 392 -20.38 1.72 -21.43
CA GLU A 392 -19.61 1.72 -22.66
C GLU A 392 -18.36 0.86 -22.50
N GLN A 393 -18.33 -0.32 -23.13
CA GLN A 393 -17.13 -1.17 -23.15
C GLN A 393 -16.12 -0.60 -24.15
N THR A 394 -15.41 0.47 -23.77
CA THR A 394 -14.33 1.10 -24.55
C THR A 394 -13.07 1.25 -23.69
N MET A 395 -11.90 1.33 -24.33
CA MET A 395 -10.62 1.63 -23.67
C MET A 395 -10.64 3.00 -23.02
N GLN A 396 -11.26 3.99 -23.68
CA GLN A 396 -11.44 5.32 -23.10
C GLN A 396 -12.24 5.25 -21.79
N ALA A 397 -13.26 4.41 -21.72
CA ALA A 397 -14.04 4.28 -20.50
C ALA A 397 -13.23 3.62 -19.35
N LEU A 398 -12.28 2.73 -19.65
CA LEU A 398 -11.32 2.21 -18.67
C LEU A 398 -10.37 3.30 -18.16
N GLU A 399 -9.88 4.19 -19.03
CA GLU A 399 -9.07 5.35 -18.66
C GLU A 399 -9.84 6.31 -17.75
N VAL A 400 -11.09 6.63 -18.11
CA VAL A 400 -11.99 7.48 -17.30
C VAL A 400 -12.26 6.83 -15.95
N HIS A 401 -12.49 5.51 -15.91
CA HIS A 401 -12.69 4.78 -14.67
C HIS A 401 -11.45 4.85 -13.77
N ASN A 402 -10.24 4.64 -14.33
CA ASN A 402 -8.98 4.78 -13.61
C ASN A 402 -8.83 6.20 -13.06
N TYR A 403 -9.05 7.24 -13.88
CA TYR A 403 -8.98 8.64 -13.45
C TYR A 403 -9.95 8.93 -12.29
N ARG A 404 -11.20 8.46 -12.39
CA ARG A 404 -12.20 8.60 -11.32
C ARG A 404 -11.70 7.97 -10.01
N LEU A 405 -11.13 6.76 -10.05
CA LEU A 405 -10.61 6.10 -8.86
C LEU A 405 -9.48 6.90 -8.19
N HIS A 406 -8.56 7.47 -8.97
CA HIS A 406 -7.52 8.39 -8.47
C HIS A 406 -8.12 9.65 -7.84
N THR A 407 -9.13 10.26 -8.46
CA THR A 407 -9.80 11.44 -7.90
C THR A 407 -10.51 11.13 -6.58
N GLU A 408 -11.25 10.02 -6.53
CA GLU A 408 -11.98 9.60 -5.34
C GLU A 408 -11.02 9.20 -4.21
N ALA A 409 -9.92 8.52 -4.50
CA ALA A 409 -8.90 8.18 -3.50
C ALA A 409 -8.30 9.45 -2.88
N ARG A 410 -7.97 10.47 -3.68
CA ARG A 410 -7.49 11.76 -3.16
C ARG A 410 -8.53 12.49 -2.32
N GLN A 411 -9.80 12.44 -2.70
CA GLN A 411 -10.89 13.01 -1.90
C GLN A 411 -11.04 12.28 -0.57
N ARG A 412 -10.98 10.93 -0.57
CA ARG A 412 -10.96 10.12 0.65
C ARG A 412 -9.76 10.44 1.53
N ALA A 413 -8.56 10.57 0.98
CA ALA A 413 -7.35 10.92 1.74
C ALA A 413 -7.38 12.33 2.35
N LYS A 414 -8.15 13.27 1.78
CA LYS A 414 -8.41 14.57 2.44
C LYS A 414 -9.28 14.43 3.69
N LEU A 415 -10.18 13.43 3.71
CA LEU A 415 -11.09 13.16 4.81
C LEU A 415 -10.47 12.21 5.86
N ASP A 416 -9.60 11.31 5.43
CA ASP A 416 -8.82 10.40 6.26
C ASP A 416 -7.37 10.31 5.72
N PRO A 417 -6.45 11.17 6.22
CA PRO A 417 -5.05 11.16 5.81
C PRO A 417 -4.31 9.84 6.10
N GLY A 418 -4.88 8.96 6.93
CA GLY A 418 -4.33 7.64 7.24
C GLY A 418 -4.80 6.51 6.32
N ALA A 419 -5.73 6.79 5.40
CA ALA A 419 -6.28 5.78 4.49
C ALA A 419 -5.22 5.29 3.49
N ARG A 420 -5.04 3.96 3.41
CA ARG A 420 -4.22 3.30 2.39
C ARG A 420 -5.09 2.91 1.20
N ASP A 421 -4.74 3.40 0.01
CA ASP A 421 -5.45 3.13 -1.24
C ASP A 421 -4.46 3.13 -2.41
N MET A 422 -4.54 2.12 -3.29
CA MET A 422 -3.64 1.99 -4.45
C MET A 422 -3.72 3.19 -5.39
N TYR A 423 -4.86 3.88 -5.45
CA TYR A 423 -5.09 5.01 -6.34
C TYR A 423 -4.63 6.35 -5.74
N LEU A 424 -3.92 6.35 -4.60
CA LEU A 424 -3.18 7.53 -4.14
C LEU A 424 -1.90 7.73 -4.96
N SER A 425 -1.20 6.63 -5.25
CA SER A 425 0.00 6.62 -6.08
C SER A 425 -0.39 6.58 -7.56
N LYS A 426 0.22 7.44 -8.38
CA LYS A 426 -0.04 7.48 -9.83
C LYS A 426 0.26 6.12 -10.48
N ASN A 427 -0.47 5.80 -11.55
CA ASN A 427 -0.17 4.70 -12.46
C ASN A 427 -0.13 5.20 -13.91
N ILE A 428 0.37 4.37 -14.82
CA ILE A 428 0.56 4.73 -16.23
C ILE A 428 -0.76 5.08 -16.93
N GLY A 429 -1.89 4.52 -16.48
CA GLY A 429 -3.21 4.79 -17.03
C GLY A 429 -3.73 6.22 -16.79
N LEU A 430 -3.00 7.06 -16.06
CA LEU A 430 -3.27 8.50 -15.99
C LEU A 430 -2.71 9.28 -17.17
N ARG A 431 -1.82 8.67 -17.98
CA ARG A 431 -1.28 9.26 -19.19
C ARG A 431 -2.24 9.03 -20.35
N ARG A 432 -2.32 9.97 -21.29
CA ARG A 432 -3.11 9.80 -22.52
C ARG A 432 -2.40 9.00 -23.61
N ASP A 433 -1.09 8.79 -23.46
CA ASP A 433 -0.19 8.17 -24.44
C ASP A 433 0.33 6.79 -24.00
N TRP A 434 -0.24 6.18 -22.95
CA TRP A 434 0.25 4.93 -22.37
C TRP A 434 0.31 3.76 -23.37
N TYR A 435 -0.55 3.77 -24.38
CA TYR A 435 -0.62 2.74 -25.43
C TYR A 435 0.34 3.00 -26.60
N THR A 436 1.02 4.14 -26.65
CA THR A 436 1.89 4.50 -27.78
C THR A 436 3.12 3.59 -27.85
N ASP A 437 3.71 3.52 -29.03
CA ASP A 437 4.98 2.82 -29.30
C ASP A 437 6.12 3.38 -28.46
N ALA A 438 6.14 4.70 -28.24
CA ALA A 438 7.12 5.37 -27.39
C ALA A 438 7.01 4.88 -25.93
N ALA A 439 5.80 4.87 -25.35
CA ALA A 439 5.59 4.39 -23.98
C ALA A 439 5.86 2.88 -23.83
N PHE A 440 5.54 2.08 -24.85
CA PHE A 440 5.82 0.64 -24.87
C PHE A 440 7.31 0.32 -25.00
N GLY A 441 8.03 1.03 -25.89
CA GLY A 441 9.47 0.92 -26.05
C GLY A 441 10.22 1.39 -24.79
N GLN A 442 9.82 2.52 -24.22
CA GLN A 442 10.44 3.07 -23.02
C GLN A 442 10.35 2.12 -21.81
N GLN A 443 9.27 1.33 -21.69
CA GLN A 443 9.15 0.30 -20.65
C GLN A 443 10.27 -0.76 -20.70
N GLN A 444 10.90 -1.01 -21.86
CA GLN A 444 12.03 -1.94 -21.94
C GLN A 444 13.31 -1.37 -21.30
N PHE A 445 13.36 -0.05 -21.08
CA PHE A 445 14.50 0.66 -20.51
C PHE A 445 14.28 1.15 -19.08
N THR A 446 13.04 1.50 -18.72
CA THR A 446 12.69 2.09 -17.42
C THR A 446 11.40 1.51 -16.81
N GLY A 447 10.89 0.41 -17.37
CA GLY A 447 9.74 -0.31 -16.84
C GLY A 447 10.10 -1.23 -15.67
N THR A 448 9.23 -2.20 -15.42
CA THR A 448 9.42 -3.21 -14.35
C THR A 448 10.47 -4.25 -14.69
N ASN A 449 10.77 -4.48 -15.98
CA ASN A 449 11.81 -5.39 -16.43
C ASN A 449 12.78 -4.68 -17.40
N PRO A 450 13.66 -3.81 -16.88
CA PRO A 450 14.61 -3.08 -17.71
C PRO A 450 15.89 -3.88 -18.04
N THR A 451 15.91 -5.20 -17.77
CA THR A 451 17.15 -5.99 -17.65
C THR A 451 17.35 -7.06 -18.72
N THR A 452 16.36 -7.28 -19.58
CA THR A 452 16.35 -8.46 -20.47
C THR A 452 16.43 -8.13 -21.95
N ILE A 453 16.16 -6.88 -22.36
CA ILE A 453 16.35 -6.48 -23.75
C ILE A 453 17.83 -6.59 -24.15
N THR A 454 18.09 -7.17 -25.32
CA THR A 454 19.45 -7.46 -25.81
C THR A 454 19.58 -7.10 -27.27
N LEU A 455 20.80 -6.76 -27.71
CA LEU A 455 21.12 -6.62 -29.13
C LEU A 455 20.70 -7.89 -29.86
N ALA A 456 19.93 -7.73 -30.94
CA ALA A 456 19.28 -8.83 -31.64
C ALA A 456 20.34 -9.77 -32.24
N PRO A 457 20.43 -11.03 -31.78
CA PRO A 457 21.26 -12.03 -32.42
C PRO A 457 20.86 -12.21 -33.89
N ARG A 458 21.84 -12.58 -34.72
CA ARG A 458 21.66 -12.76 -36.16
C ARG A 458 20.49 -13.69 -36.53
N ARG A 459 20.21 -14.73 -35.73
CA ARG A 459 19.07 -15.63 -35.95
C ARG A 459 17.74 -14.88 -36.05
N TRP A 460 17.54 -13.89 -35.17
CA TRP A 460 16.29 -13.13 -35.13
C TRP A 460 16.21 -12.15 -36.28
N MET A 461 17.33 -11.53 -36.63
CA MET A 461 17.44 -10.69 -37.82
C MET A 461 17.06 -11.46 -39.09
N ASP A 462 17.57 -12.69 -39.24
CA ASP A 462 17.30 -13.53 -40.42
C ASP A 462 15.83 -13.99 -40.46
N GLU A 463 15.23 -14.41 -39.33
CA GLU A 463 13.83 -14.81 -39.28
C GLU A 463 12.86 -13.65 -39.56
N PHE A 464 13.07 -12.48 -38.93
CA PHE A 464 12.26 -11.29 -39.21
C PHE A 464 12.43 -10.81 -40.65
N MET A 465 13.65 -10.85 -41.21
CA MET A 465 13.90 -10.53 -42.62
C MET A 465 13.11 -11.45 -43.56
N LEU A 466 13.10 -12.76 -43.28
CA LEU A 466 12.38 -13.73 -44.10
C LEU A 466 10.86 -13.46 -44.06
N VAL A 467 10.29 -13.25 -42.88
CA VAL A 467 8.85 -12.98 -42.76
C VAL A 467 8.48 -11.62 -43.34
N ALA A 468 9.32 -10.59 -43.20
CA ALA A 468 9.11 -9.30 -43.84
C ALA A 468 9.05 -9.41 -45.37
N ARG A 469 9.87 -10.29 -45.99
CA ARG A 469 9.80 -10.57 -47.44
C ARG A 469 8.50 -11.27 -47.82
N VAL A 470 8.07 -12.26 -47.04
CA VAL A 470 6.81 -13.00 -47.28
C VAL A 470 5.59 -12.07 -47.16
N GLN A 471 5.62 -11.12 -46.22
CA GLN A 471 4.56 -10.11 -46.03
C GLN A 471 4.75 -8.86 -46.92
N GLU A 472 5.71 -8.87 -47.85
CA GLU A 472 6.01 -7.76 -48.78
C GLU A 472 6.33 -6.41 -48.09
N ARG A 473 6.85 -6.45 -46.86
CA ARG A 473 7.28 -5.29 -46.07
C ARG A 473 8.67 -4.82 -46.47
N THR A 474 8.76 -4.27 -47.69
CA THR A 474 10.03 -3.76 -48.27
C THR A 474 10.68 -2.67 -47.41
N ASP A 475 9.86 -1.83 -46.79
CA ASP A 475 10.23 -0.81 -45.80
C ASP A 475 11.01 -1.41 -44.62
N VAL A 476 10.49 -2.50 -44.04
CA VAL A 476 11.13 -3.22 -42.92
C VAL A 476 12.41 -3.91 -43.40
N THR A 477 12.38 -4.62 -44.54
CA THR A 477 13.58 -5.32 -45.05
C THR A 477 14.75 -4.36 -45.30
N LYS A 478 14.46 -3.16 -45.80
CA LYS A 478 15.46 -2.10 -45.99
C LYS A 478 16.02 -1.65 -44.65
N LEU A 479 15.17 -1.35 -43.68
CA LEU A 479 15.61 -0.91 -42.36
C LEU A 479 16.47 -1.95 -41.63
N LEU A 480 16.06 -3.23 -41.66
CA LEU A 480 16.84 -4.34 -41.08
C LEU A 480 18.21 -4.50 -41.73
N THR A 481 18.34 -4.18 -43.02
CA THR A 481 19.61 -4.23 -43.74
C THR A 481 20.51 -3.04 -43.38
N GLU A 482 19.95 -1.83 -43.34
CA GLU A 482 20.70 -0.58 -43.12
C GLU A 482 21.07 -0.34 -41.65
N ARG A 483 20.31 -0.91 -40.70
CA ARG A 483 20.41 -0.63 -39.26
C ARG A 483 20.56 -1.89 -38.41
N ALA A 484 21.13 -2.97 -38.96
CA ALA A 484 21.26 -4.25 -38.29
C ALA A 484 21.90 -4.15 -36.88
N ASP A 485 22.94 -3.33 -36.72
CA ASP A 485 23.67 -3.14 -35.45
C ASP A 485 22.91 -2.30 -34.41
N ASN A 486 21.72 -1.81 -34.77
CA ASN A 486 20.85 -1.02 -33.88
C ASN A 486 19.52 -1.75 -33.59
N MET A 487 19.43 -3.04 -33.93
CA MET A 487 18.26 -3.85 -33.65
C MET A 487 18.41 -4.57 -32.32
N TYR A 488 17.40 -4.46 -31.48
CA TYR A 488 17.31 -5.10 -30.17
C TYR A 488 16.10 -6.02 -30.14
N VAL A 489 16.17 -7.06 -29.33
CA VAL A 489 15.11 -8.05 -29.19
C VAL A 489 14.75 -8.23 -27.71
N GLN A 490 13.45 -8.37 -27.49
CA GLN A 490 12.90 -8.91 -26.27
C GLN A 490 12.37 -10.31 -26.58
N ASP A 491 13.00 -11.33 -26.00
CA ASP A 491 12.86 -12.74 -26.41
C ASP A 491 12.25 -13.59 -25.27
N TYR A 492 11.02 -14.08 -25.49
CA TYR A 492 10.32 -15.00 -24.58
C TYR A 492 10.08 -16.37 -25.23
N SER A 493 10.78 -16.68 -26.33
CA SER A 493 10.57 -17.92 -27.11
C SER A 493 10.88 -19.20 -26.35
N ASP A 494 11.69 -19.12 -25.29
CA ASP A 494 12.12 -20.25 -24.47
C ASP A 494 11.04 -20.75 -23.50
N PHE A 495 9.96 -20.00 -23.27
CA PHE A 495 8.90 -20.36 -22.31
C PHE A 495 8.40 -21.79 -22.49
N ARG A 496 8.13 -22.19 -23.74
CA ARG A 496 7.65 -23.55 -24.08
C ARG A 496 8.62 -24.62 -23.63
N SER A 497 9.90 -24.44 -23.94
CA SER A 497 10.95 -25.38 -23.53
C SER A 497 11.10 -25.43 -22.00
N SER A 498 11.00 -24.27 -21.32
CA SER A 498 11.08 -24.17 -19.86
C SER A 498 9.92 -24.86 -19.14
N ILE A 499 8.76 -24.99 -19.79
CA ILE A 499 7.56 -25.62 -19.20
C ILE A 499 7.21 -26.99 -19.83
N GLY A 500 8.09 -27.52 -20.68
CA GLY A 500 7.95 -28.85 -21.29
C GLY A 500 6.84 -28.96 -22.33
N LEU A 501 6.51 -27.88 -23.04
CA LEU A 501 5.56 -27.90 -24.16
C LEU A 501 6.28 -28.03 -25.51
N TYR A 502 5.66 -28.78 -26.42
CA TYR A 502 6.06 -28.88 -27.82
C TYR A 502 5.66 -27.62 -28.61
N PRO A 503 6.31 -27.37 -29.76
CA PRO A 503 5.86 -26.37 -30.72
C PRO A 503 4.37 -26.54 -31.07
N GLY A 504 3.60 -25.45 -31.06
CA GLY A 504 2.19 -25.44 -31.44
C GLY A 504 1.17 -25.73 -30.33
N GLU A 505 1.57 -26.35 -29.22
CA GLU A 505 0.67 -26.54 -28.07
C GLU A 505 0.21 -25.21 -27.47
N ARG A 506 -0.95 -25.11 -26.82
CA ARG A 506 -1.41 -23.82 -26.28
C ARG A 506 -0.92 -23.63 -24.84
N ILE A 507 -0.42 -22.44 -24.51
CA ILE A 507 -0.18 -22.03 -23.13
C ILE A 507 -1.51 -21.55 -22.56
N VAL A 508 -2.28 -22.45 -21.93
CA VAL A 508 -3.62 -22.14 -21.42
C VAL A 508 -3.95 -22.92 -20.15
N CYS A 509 -4.54 -22.24 -19.18
CA CYS A 509 -5.07 -22.84 -17.95
C CYS A 509 -6.29 -22.02 -17.48
N ASP A 510 -7.40 -22.67 -17.13
CA ASP A 510 -8.63 -22.03 -16.63
C ASP A 510 -9.17 -20.87 -17.48
N GLY A 511 -9.00 -20.97 -18.81
CA GLY A 511 -9.40 -19.93 -19.77
C GLY A 511 -8.56 -18.65 -19.69
N ARG A 512 -7.37 -18.71 -19.10
CA ARG A 512 -6.30 -17.71 -19.22
C ARG A 512 -5.28 -18.22 -20.22
N HIS A 513 -4.88 -17.38 -21.16
CA HIS A 513 -3.96 -17.71 -22.24
C HIS A 513 -2.65 -16.95 -22.05
N GLY A 514 -1.54 -17.68 -22.03
CA GLY A 514 -0.19 -17.11 -22.07
C GLY A 514 0.34 -17.06 -23.51
N CYS A 515 1.46 -16.37 -23.69
CA CYS A 515 2.14 -16.23 -24.97
C CYS A 515 3.65 -16.40 -24.77
N SER A 516 4.37 -16.93 -25.77
CA SER A 516 5.85 -16.86 -25.82
C SER A 516 6.28 -15.86 -26.90
N SER A 517 6.01 -14.58 -26.67
CA SER A 517 6.22 -13.52 -27.68
C SER A 517 7.70 -13.27 -28.00
N VAL A 518 7.98 -12.71 -29.17
CA VAL A 518 9.30 -12.16 -29.52
C VAL A 518 9.07 -10.78 -30.16
N ALA A 519 9.70 -9.74 -29.61
CA ALA A 519 9.54 -8.38 -30.10
C ALA A 519 10.88 -7.79 -30.55
N LEU A 520 10.92 -7.28 -31.78
CA LEU A 520 12.07 -6.60 -32.37
C LEU A 520 11.89 -5.09 -32.26
N PHE A 521 12.96 -4.40 -31.86
CA PHE A 521 13.02 -2.97 -31.68
C PHE A 521 14.19 -2.39 -32.46
N HIS A 522 14.04 -1.15 -32.93
CA HIS A 522 15.10 -0.35 -33.50
C HIS A 522 15.47 0.76 -32.51
N LEU A 523 16.71 0.76 -32.02
CA LEU A 523 17.24 1.84 -31.19
C LEU A 523 17.79 2.95 -32.08
N GLU A 524 17.01 4.02 -32.22
CA GLU A 524 17.35 5.17 -33.05
C GLU A 524 18.54 5.95 -32.47
N THR A 525 19.23 6.71 -33.31
CA THR A 525 20.42 7.51 -32.92
C THR A 525 20.10 8.57 -31.87
N GLU A 526 18.85 9.03 -31.87
CA GLU A 526 18.25 9.95 -30.93
C GLU A 526 17.86 9.26 -29.62
N GLY A 527 18.13 7.97 -29.45
CA GLY A 527 17.88 7.22 -28.22
C GLY A 527 16.47 6.70 -28.02
N LYS A 528 15.60 6.84 -29.03
CA LYS A 528 14.25 6.26 -29.00
C LYS A 528 14.28 4.78 -29.37
N LEU A 529 13.73 3.93 -28.51
CA LEU A 529 13.59 2.51 -28.77
C LEU A 529 12.24 2.22 -29.42
N HIS A 530 12.22 2.09 -30.75
CA HIS A 530 10.98 1.96 -31.53
C HIS A 530 10.62 0.48 -31.79
N PRO A 531 9.43 -0.01 -31.43
CA PRO A 531 9.01 -1.39 -31.70
C PRO A 531 8.68 -1.60 -33.19
N LEU A 532 9.35 -2.55 -33.83
CA LEU A 532 9.32 -2.78 -35.29
C LEU A 532 8.50 -4.00 -35.69
N GLY A 533 8.62 -5.12 -34.97
CA GLY A 533 7.91 -6.36 -35.31
C GLY A 533 7.67 -7.23 -34.08
N ILE A 534 6.52 -7.90 -34.04
CA ILE A 534 6.10 -8.74 -32.91
C ILE A 534 5.61 -10.09 -33.43
N VAL A 535 6.19 -11.16 -32.90
CA VAL A 535 5.64 -12.52 -32.94
C VAL A 535 4.74 -12.68 -31.72
N LEU A 536 3.46 -13.01 -31.91
CA LEU A 536 2.52 -13.13 -30.80
C LEU A 536 2.89 -14.28 -29.86
N ASP A 537 3.09 -15.47 -30.43
CA ASP A 537 3.41 -16.71 -29.71
C ASP A 537 4.34 -17.54 -30.59
N TYR A 538 5.64 -17.56 -30.28
CA TYR A 538 6.65 -18.25 -31.07
C TYR A 538 6.52 -19.78 -30.92
N LYS A 539 6.28 -20.47 -32.04
CA LYS A 539 6.05 -21.92 -32.12
C LYS A 539 7.21 -22.63 -32.82
N GLY A 540 8.44 -22.29 -32.47
CA GLY A 540 9.66 -22.91 -33.00
C GLY A 540 10.15 -22.32 -34.33
N SER A 541 9.33 -21.56 -35.04
CA SER A 541 9.72 -20.70 -36.17
C SER A 541 8.69 -19.58 -36.37
N MET A 542 9.08 -18.46 -36.98
CA MET A 542 8.10 -17.41 -37.30
C MET A 542 7.11 -17.81 -38.41
N GLN A 543 7.42 -18.79 -39.25
CA GLN A 543 6.50 -19.29 -40.30
C GLN A 543 5.30 -20.03 -39.70
N GLU A 544 5.52 -20.74 -38.60
CA GLU A 544 4.47 -21.44 -37.83
C GLU A 544 3.80 -20.52 -36.79
N SER A 545 4.17 -19.24 -36.76
CA SER A 545 3.72 -18.26 -35.78
C SER A 545 2.99 -17.10 -36.47
N VAL A 546 2.27 -16.30 -35.68
CA VAL A 546 1.67 -15.05 -36.17
C VAL A 546 2.61 -13.90 -35.86
N THR A 547 3.18 -13.29 -36.91
CA THR A 547 4.06 -12.13 -36.82
C THR A 547 3.42 -10.93 -37.49
N ILE A 548 3.41 -9.80 -36.80
CA ILE A 548 2.94 -8.51 -37.33
C ILE A 548 4.08 -7.48 -37.28
N PHE A 549 4.21 -6.68 -38.32
CA PHE A 549 5.14 -5.55 -38.36
C PHE A 549 4.38 -4.24 -38.13
N ASN A 550 4.98 -3.35 -37.33
CA ASN A 550 4.44 -2.03 -37.07
C ASN A 550 4.23 -1.27 -38.39
N ARG A 551 3.12 -0.55 -38.53
CA ARG A 551 2.88 0.35 -39.66
C ARG A 551 3.86 1.53 -39.66
N ARG A 552 4.30 1.94 -38.46
CA ARG A 552 5.35 2.93 -38.24
C ARG A 552 6.69 2.21 -38.13
N ILE A 553 7.60 2.47 -39.05
CA ILE A 553 8.93 1.83 -39.05
C ILE A 553 9.98 2.59 -38.22
N THR A 554 9.70 3.85 -37.88
CA THR A 554 10.51 4.69 -36.98
C THR A 554 9.58 5.60 -36.16
N SER A 555 10.13 6.19 -35.09
CA SER A 555 9.41 7.07 -34.18
C SER A 555 8.86 8.35 -34.84
N ASN A 556 9.50 8.78 -35.95
CA ASN A 556 9.13 10.00 -36.69
C ASN A 556 8.06 9.77 -37.76
N VAL A 557 7.69 8.52 -38.05
CA VAL A 557 6.58 8.22 -38.96
C VAL A 557 5.27 8.48 -38.22
N ASN A 558 4.40 9.31 -38.76
CA ASN A 558 3.08 9.57 -38.17
C ASN A 558 2.14 8.38 -38.40
N GLY A 559 1.26 8.09 -37.44
CA GLY A 559 0.23 7.07 -37.55
C GLY A 559 -0.83 7.20 -36.47
N ASN A 560 -2.04 6.69 -36.72
CA ASN A 560 -3.07 6.61 -35.69
C ASN A 560 -2.83 5.38 -34.80
N GLU A 561 -2.04 5.56 -33.74
CA GLU A 561 -1.71 4.49 -32.79
C GLU A 561 -2.90 4.07 -31.91
N TYR A 562 -3.86 4.96 -31.70
CA TYR A 562 -5.02 4.68 -30.83
C TYR A 562 -5.90 3.60 -31.43
N GLU A 563 -6.22 3.72 -32.73
CA GLU A 563 -7.10 2.81 -33.47
C GLU A 563 -6.36 1.63 -34.13
N ASP A 564 -5.04 1.49 -33.94
CA ASP A 564 -4.28 0.35 -34.46
C ASP A 564 -4.43 -0.89 -33.55
N TRP A 565 -5.66 -1.39 -33.45
CA TRP A 565 -6.04 -2.50 -32.57
C TRP A 565 -5.25 -3.80 -32.80
N PRO A 566 -4.94 -4.22 -34.04
CA PRO A 566 -4.07 -5.37 -34.27
C PRO A 566 -2.68 -5.19 -33.63
N TRP A 567 -2.09 -4.00 -33.78
CA TRP A 567 -0.78 -3.71 -33.20
C TRP A 567 -0.84 -3.55 -31.68
N ARG A 568 -1.90 -2.93 -31.14
CA ARG A 568 -2.11 -2.84 -29.69
C ARG A 568 -2.27 -4.22 -29.06
N PHE A 569 -3.02 -5.13 -29.70
CA PHE A 569 -3.13 -6.53 -29.24
C PHE A 569 -1.78 -7.24 -29.25
N ALA A 570 -0.96 -7.01 -30.29
CA ALA A 570 0.38 -7.58 -30.35
C ALA A 570 1.28 -7.07 -29.21
N LYS A 571 1.26 -5.77 -28.91
CA LYS A 571 1.94 -5.20 -27.74
C LYS A 571 1.44 -5.81 -26.42
N THR A 572 0.13 -6.05 -26.29
CA THR A 572 -0.43 -6.74 -25.12
C THR A 572 0.11 -8.17 -24.98
N CYS A 573 0.31 -8.93 -26.07
CA CYS A 573 0.93 -10.26 -26.00
C CYS A 573 2.37 -10.20 -25.46
N VAL A 574 3.14 -9.18 -25.89
CA VAL A 574 4.49 -8.93 -25.35
C VAL A 574 4.41 -8.60 -23.86
N GLN A 575 3.46 -7.78 -23.43
CA GLN A 575 3.28 -7.42 -22.03
C GLN A 575 2.87 -8.61 -21.15
N VAL A 576 2.05 -9.54 -21.66
CA VAL A 576 1.73 -10.81 -20.98
C VAL A 576 2.99 -11.65 -20.79
N SER A 577 3.81 -11.76 -21.85
CA SER A 577 5.06 -12.51 -21.79
C SER A 577 6.06 -11.85 -20.83
N ASP A 578 6.17 -10.52 -20.89
CA ASP A 578 7.04 -9.72 -20.02
C ASP A 578 6.58 -9.79 -18.56
N TRP A 579 5.28 -9.82 -18.27
CA TRP A 579 4.79 -10.02 -16.91
C TRP A 579 5.28 -11.35 -16.33
N LEU A 580 5.19 -12.45 -17.09
CA LEU A 580 5.64 -13.76 -16.62
C LEU A 580 7.16 -13.79 -16.40
N ARG A 581 7.95 -13.27 -17.35
CA ARG A 581 9.40 -13.18 -17.22
C ARG A 581 9.78 -12.30 -16.03
N HIS A 582 9.17 -11.12 -15.92
CA HIS A 582 9.41 -10.15 -14.87
C HIS A 582 9.12 -10.74 -13.50
N GLU A 583 7.88 -11.16 -13.23
CA GLU A 583 7.46 -11.56 -11.88
C GLU A 583 8.11 -12.87 -11.46
N VAL A 584 8.17 -13.87 -12.35
CA VAL A 584 8.62 -15.21 -11.97
C VAL A 584 10.13 -15.37 -12.10
N ALA A 585 10.73 -14.91 -13.20
CA ALA A 585 12.17 -15.08 -13.40
C ALA A 585 12.97 -13.94 -12.76
N ILE A 586 12.72 -12.68 -13.17
CA ILE A 586 13.59 -11.55 -12.80
C ILE A 586 13.38 -11.10 -11.36
N HIS A 587 12.13 -11.05 -10.90
CA HIS A 587 11.79 -10.65 -9.54
C HIS A 587 11.95 -11.85 -8.60
N LEU A 588 11.07 -12.86 -8.67
CA LEU A 588 11.07 -13.98 -7.73
C LEU A 588 12.35 -14.83 -7.77
N VAL A 589 12.75 -15.35 -8.95
CA VAL A 589 13.92 -16.26 -9.00
C VAL A 589 15.23 -15.50 -8.80
N ASN A 590 15.51 -14.50 -9.64
CA ASN A 590 16.82 -13.85 -9.71
C ASN A 590 17.11 -12.94 -8.50
N THR A 591 16.10 -12.58 -7.72
CA THR A 591 16.32 -11.88 -6.44
C THR A 591 16.04 -12.78 -5.25
N HIS A 592 14.79 -13.15 -4.98
CA HIS A 592 14.43 -13.86 -3.76
C HIS A 592 15.08 -15.25 -3.65
N LEU A 593 14.89 -16.12 -4.64
CA LEU A 593 15.25 -17.54 -4.51
C LEU A 593 16.75 -17.80 -4.63
N VAL A 594 17.42 -17.08 -5.52
CA VAL A 594 18.88 -17.15 -5.64
C VAL A 594 19.53 -16.58 -4.37
N GLU A 595 19.09 -15.44 -3.87
CA GLU A 595 19.65 -14.84 -2.64
C GLU A 595 19.41 -15.75 -1.42
N GLU A 596 18.25 -16.40 -1.29
CA GLU A 596 18.01 -17.35 -0.19
C GLU A 596 19.01 -18.50 -0.14
N VAL A 597 19.41 -19.03 -1.30
CA VAL A 597 20.44 -20.08 -1.35
C VAL A 597 21.79 -19.56 -0.89
N ILE A 598 22.15 -18.34 -1.28
CA ILE A 598 23.37 -17.69 -0.82
C ILE A 598 23.35 -17.47 0.69
N ILE A 599 22.22 -16.99 1.25
CA ILE A 599 22.05 -16.78 2.68
C ILE A 599 22.26 -18.10 3.45
N VAL A 600 21.56 -19.17 3.05
CA VAL A 600 21.63 -20.47 3.74
C VAL A 600 23.03 -21.07 3.62
N ALA A 601 23.64 -21.05 2.43
CA ALA A 601 25.01 -21.54 2.25
C ALA A 601 26.03 -20.72 3.05
N ALA A 602 25.86 -19.39 3.12
CA ALA A 602 26.74 -18.51 3.87
C ALA A 602 26.70 -18.80 5.38
N TYR A 603 25.51 -18.93 5.98
CA TYR A 603 25.40 -19.26 7.41
C TYR A 603 25.88 -20.68 7.77
N ARG A 604 25.92 -21.60 6.80
CA ARG A 604 26.47 -22.95 6.97
C ARG A 604 27.99 -22.99 6.83
N SER A 605 28.56 -22.06 6.07
CA SER A 605 29.97 -22.10 5.68
C SER A 605 30.84 -21.08 6.42
N PHE A 606 30.30 -19.90 6.72
CA PHE A 606 31.01 -18.80 7.35
C PHE A 606 30.63 -18.66 8.83
N GLY A 607 31.62 -18.43 9.69
CA GLY A 607 31.37 -18.05 11.08
C GLY A 607 30.78 -16.62 11.21
N PRO A 608 30.15 -16.28 12.35
CA PRO A 608 29.53 -14.96 12.55
C PRO A 608 30.52 -13.78 12.53
N ASN A 609 31.80 -14.04 12.77
CA ASN A 609 32.87 -13.05 12.72
C ASN A 609 33.58 -12.97 11.35
N HIS A 610 33.23 -13.85 10.41
CA HIS A 610 33.84 -13.83 9.09
C HIS A 610 33.50 -12.53 8.36
N ILE A 611 34.46 -11.92 7.66
CA ILE A 611 34.25 -10.58 7.06
C ILE A 611 33.08 -10.57 6.07
N ILE A 612 32.92 -11.66 5.31
CA ILE A 612 31.82 -11.83 4.33
C ILE A 612 30.47 -11.82 5.04
N THR A 613 30.31 -12.56 6.14
CA THR A 613 29.09 -12.54 6.96
C THR A 613 28.80 -11.13 7.46
N ARG A 614 29.83 -10.42 7.98
CA ARG A 614 29.69 -9.06 8.52
C ARG A 614 29.29 -8.03 7.45
N LEU A 615 29.70 -8.24 6.19
CA LEU A 615 29.32 -7.40 5.06
C LEU A 615 27.89 -7.69 4.58
N LEU A 616 27.50 -8.96 4.50
CA LEU A 616 26.25 -9.36 3.83
C LEU A 616 25.03 -9.45 4.76
N GLU A 617 25.20 -9.80 6.03
CA GLU A 617 24.12 -9.97 7.00
C GLU A 617 23.13 -8.78 7.07
N PRO A 618 23.57 -7.50 7.04
CA PRO A 618 22.64 -6.37 7.00
C PRO A 618 21.67 -6.37 5.80
N HIS A 619 22.08 -6.99 4.69
CA HIS A 619 21.34 -7.03 3.43
C HIS A 619 20.38 -8.24 3.31
N TRP A 620 20.43 -9.18 4.26
CA TRP A 620 19.61 -10.39 4.29
C TRP A 620 18.42 -10.31 5.25
N SER A 621 18.32 -9.20 5.96
CA SER A 621 17.21 -8.92 6.87
C SER A 621 15.87 -9.22 6.19
N THR A 622 15.00 -9.93 6.89
CA THR A 622 13.62 -10.33 6.47
C THR A 622 13.48 -11.26 5.28
N THR A 623 14.50 -11.45 4.45
CA THR A 623 14.41 -12.20 3.19
C THR A 623 13.94 -13.63 3.39
N LEU A 624 14.54 -14.39 4.32
CA LEU A 624 14.15 -15.78 4.59
C LEU A 624 12.68 -15.94 5.03
N SER A 625 12.21 -15.00 5.86
CA SER A 625 10.83 -15.02 6.36
C SER A 625 9.81 -14.72 5.26
N LEU A 626 10.09 -13.72 4.43
CA LEU A 626 9.27 -13.35 3.29
C LEU A 626 9.21 -14.47 2.25
N ASN A 627 10.35 -15.05 1.90
CA ASN A 627 10.41 -16.10 0.89
C ASN A 627 9.63 -17.35 1.29
N LYS A 628 9.71 -17.78 2.56
CA LYS A 628 8.89 -18.88 3.06
C LYS A 628 7.41 -18.56 2.86
N ALA A 629 6.99 -17.37 3.25
CA ALA A 629 5.60 -16.98 3.15
C ALA A 629 5.14 -16.88 1.69
N ALA A 630 5.97 -16.35 0.79
CA ALA A 630 5.72 -16.35 -0.65
C ALA A 630 5.54 -17.77 -1.23
N ARG A 631 6.35 -18.75 -0.77
CA ARG A 631 6.22 -20.16 -1.19
C ARG A 631 4.91 -20.81 -0.73
N GLU A 632 4.41 -20.41 0.44
CA GLU A 632 3.20 -20.98 1.06
C GLU A 632 1.90 -20.29 0.59
N THR A 633 1.97 -19.03 0.17
CA THR A 633 0.80 -18.23 -0.19
C THR A 633 0.89 -17.66 -1.61
N LEU A 634 1.83 -16.75 -1.88
CA LEU A 634 1.89 -15.96 -3.10
C LEU A 634 1.96 -16.84 -4.35
N VAL A 635 2.94 -17.72 -4.48
CA VAL A 635 3.07 -18.54 -5.69
C VAL A 635 1.88 -19.51 -5.87
N PRO A 636 1.54 -20.39 -4.90
CA PRO A 636 0.53 -21.42 -5.11
C PRO A 636 -0.89 -20.87 -5.21
N LYS A 637 -1.19 -19.77 -4.50
CA LYS A 637 -2.52 -19.19 -4.48
C LYS A 637 -2.59 -18.13 -5.58
N ILE A 638 -1.74 -17.12 -5.57
CA ILE A 638 -1.85 -15.93 -6.42
C ILE A 638 -1.29 -16.15 -7.83
N ILE A 639 0.01 -16.41 -7.96
CA ILE A 639 0.71 -16.40 -9.27
C ILE A 639 0.13 -17.46 -10.22
N ILE A 640 -0.05 -18.70 -9.75
CA ILE A 640 -0.67 -19.77 -10.55
C ILE A 640 -2.09 -19.37 -10.98
N GLY A 641 -2.83 -18.69 -10.11
CA GLY A 641 -4.19 -18.21 -10.37
C GLY A 641 -4.29 -16.99 -11.27
N MET A 642 -3.17 -16.40 -11.73
CA MET A 642 -3.17 -15.21 -12.58
C MET A 642 -2.69 -15.48 -14.01
N THR A 643 -1.98 -16.59 -14.24
CA THR A 643 -1.36 -16.89 -15.53
C THR A 643 -2.13 -17.94 -16.33
N GLY A 644 -1.71 -18.14 -17.59
CA GLY A 644 -2.13 -19.27 -18.42
C GLY A 644 -1.36 -20.57 -18.15
N LEU A 645 -0.55 -20.65 -17.10
CA LEU A 645 0.26 -21.82 -16.77
C LEU A 645 -0.46 -22.66 -15.70
N SER A 646 -0.42 -23.99 -15.86
CA SER A 646 -0.78 -24.91 -14.78
C SER A 646 0.25 -24.86 -13.64
N ALA A 647 -0.12 -25.35 -12.46
CA ALA A 647 0.80 -25.39 -11.32
C ALA A 647 2.13 -26.08 -11.63
N SER A 648 2.09 -27.24 -12.31
CA SER A 648 3.30 -27.96 -12.73
C SER A 648 4.15 -27.16 -13.70
N GLN A 649 3.53 -26.44 -14.64
CA GLN A 649 4.24 -25.59 -15.59
C GLN A 649 4.86 -24.36 -14.91
N THR A 650 4.17 -23.73 -13.95
CA THR A 650 4.73 -22.62 -13.17
C THR A 650 5.97 -23.04 -12.39
N TYR A 651 5.93 -24.20 -11.72
CA TYR A 651 7.08 -24.72 -10.98
C TYR A 651 8.22 -25.17 -11.92
N ALA A 652 7.90 -25.76 -13.07
CA ALA A 652 8.88 -26.09 -14.10
C ALA A 652 9.59 -24.83 -14.63
N PHE A 653 8.82 -23.78 -14.95
CA PHE A 653 9.36 -22.48 -15.38
C PHE A 653 10.33 -21.91 -14.34
N LEU A 654 9.88 -21.80 -13.09
CA LEU A 654 10.66 -21.27 -11.97
C LEU A 654 11.98 -22.03 -11.80
N LYS A 655 11.96 -23.37 -11.83
CA LYS A 655 13.17 -24.19 -11.73
C LYS A 655 14.08 -24.06 -12.95
N ALA A 656 13.51 -24.00 -14.15
CA ALA A 656 14.29 -23.79 -15.37
C ALA A 656 15.06 -22.47 -15.31
N GLU A 657 14.41 -21.40 -14.84
CA GLU A 657 15.05 -20.08 -14.67
C GLU A 657 16.10 -20.08 -13.57
N TYR A 658 15.85 -20.75 -12.45
CA TYR A 658 16.84 -20.91 -11.38
C TYR A 658 18.11 -21.60 -11.88
N ASN A 659 17.96 -22.67 -12.65
CA ASN A 659 19.08 -23.44 -13.21
C ASN A 659 19.84 -22.67 -14.31
N LYS A 660 19.22 -21.65 -14.93
CA LYS A 660 19.85 -20.78 -15.94
C LYS A 660 20.58 -19.58 -15.33
N PHE A 661 20.48 -19.36 -14.01
CA PHE A 661 21.10 -18.20 -13.39
C PHE A 661 22.62 -18.19 -13.60
N ASP A 662 23.10 -17.16 -14.31
CA ASP A 662 24.50 -16.99 -14.67
C ASP A 662 25.16 -15.94 -13.77
N TRP A 663 25.79 -16.40 -12.69
CA TRP A 663 26.38 -15.53 -11.67
C TRP A 663 27.33 -14.49 -12.23
N LYS A 664 28.37 -14.91 -12.97
CA LYS A 664 29.38 -13.98 -13.50
C LYS A 664 28.80 -13.16 -14.65
N GLY A 665 28.00 -13.76 -15.52
CA GLY A 665 27.44 -13.03 -16.65
C GLY A 665 26.39 -11.99 -16.26
N LEU A 666 25.75 -12.13 -15.10
CA LEU A 666 24.77 -11.15 -14.58
C LEU A 666 25.41 -10.01 -13.76
N TYR A 667 26.72 -10.00 -13.53
CA TYR A 667 27.39 -8.82 -13.01
C TYR A 667 27.14 -7.65 -13.95
N ILE A 668 26.77 -6.48 -13.42
CA ILE A 668 26.29 -5.35 -14.23
C ILE A 668 27.20 -5.00 -15.43
N PRO A 669 28.54 -4.93 -15.29
CA PRO A 669 29.42 -4.73 -16.44
C PRO A 669 29.35 -5.83 -17.51
N ASN A 670 29.25 -7.08 -17.08
CA ASN A 670 29.18 -8.23 -17.98
C ASN A 670 27.82 -8.31 -18.67
N ASP A 671 26.75 -8.10 -17.91
CA ASP A 671 25.37 -8.15 -18.39
C ASP A 671 25.11 -7.07 -19.45
N LEU A 672 25.42 -5.81 -19.12
CA LEU A 672 25.22 -4.68 -20.01
C LEU A 672 26.03 -4.85 -21.30
N LYS A 673 27.30 -5.24 -21.20
CA LYS A 673 28.14 -5.51 -22.38
C LYS A 673 27.57 -6.64 -23.23
N ARG A 674 27.19 -7.77 -22.62
CA ARG A 674 26.62 -8.92 -23.31
C ARG A 674 25.32 -8.57 -24.04
N ARG A 675 24.49 -7.71 -23.44
CA ARG A 675 23.23 -7.24 -24.03
C ARG A 675 23.41 -6.13 -25.07
N GLY A 676 24.63 -5.68 -25.33
CA GLY A 676 24.93 -4.66 -26.34
C GLY A 676 24.78 -3.22 -25.85
N PHE A 677 25.04 -2.99 -24.55
CA PHE A 677 25.05 -1.69 -23.89
C PHE A 677 26.38 -1.47 -23.14
N PRO A 678 27.52 -1.32 -23.85
CA PRO A 678 28.81 -1.15 -23.20
C PRO A 678 28.81 0.08 -22.27
N ILE A 679 29.37 -0.06 -21.07
CA ILE A 679 29.31 0.97 -20.01
C ILE A 679 29.92 2.29 -20.48
N GLU A 680 31.01 2.22 -21.23
CA GLU A 680 31.72 3.37 -21.79
C GLU A 680 30.86 4.26 -22.70
N ASN A 681 29.78 3.72 -23.27
CA ASN A 681 28.91 4.44 -24.18
C ASN A 681 27.61 4.93 -23.51
N LEU A 682 27.31 4.57 -22.26
CA LEU A 682 25.99 4.83 -21.65
C LEU A 682 25.63 6.31 -21.52
N ASP A 683 26.61 7.21 -21.59
CA ASP A 683 26.40 8.66 -21.59
C ASP A 683 26.33 9.28 -23.01
N GLU A 684 26.44 8.47 -24.06
CA GLU A 684 26.17 8.92 -25.44
C GLU A 684 24.68 9.23 -25.64
N PRO A 685 24.33 10.18 -26.52
CA PRO A 685 22.93 10.53 -26.81
C PRO A 685 22.05 9.33 -27.18
N LYS A 686 22.60 8.28 -27.79
CA LYS A 686 21.86 7.07 -28.16
C LYS A 686 21.28 6.29 -26.96
N TYR A 687 21.86 6.42 -25.76
CA TYR A 687 21.44 5.64 -24.59
C TYR A 687 20.84 6.49 -23.47
N HIS A 688 20.60 7.78 -23.73
CA HIS A 688 20.11 8.71 -22.71
C HIS A 688 18.77 8.24 -22.09
N ASN A 689 17.89 7.62 -22.90
CA ASN A 689 16.62 7.05 -22.46
C ASN A 689 16.74 5.74 -21.67
N TYR A 690 17.93 5.12 -21.61
CA TYR A 690 18.15 3.91 -20.82
C TYR A 690 18.52 4.21 -19.37
N GLY A 691 17.60 4.88 -18.66
CA GLY A 691 17.79 5.36 -17.29
C GLY A 691 18.22 4.28 -16.30
N TYR A 692 17.72 3.03 -16.43
CA TYR A 692 18.18 1.90 -15.62
C TYR A 692 19.68 1.65 -15.80
N ALA A 693 20.15 1.43 -17.04
CA ALA A 693 21.54 1.09 -17.32
C ALA A 693 22.51 2.18 -16.82
N ARG A 694 22.18 3.46 -17.09
CA ARG A 694 23.00 4.61 -16.67
C ARG A 694 23.13 4.72 -15.15
N ASN A 695 22.06 4.42 -14.42
CA ASN A 695 22.04 4.48 -12.96
C ASN A 695 22.67 3.22 -12.34
N ILE A 696 22.30 2.03 -12.80
CA ILE A 696 22.71 0.76 -12.19
C ILE A 696 24.22 0.50 -12.35
N ALA A 697 24.82 0.91 -13.48
CA ALA A 697 26.27 0.82 -13.68
C ALA A 697 27.05 1.67 -12.67
N ARG A 698 26.54 2.85 -12.36
CA ARG A 698 27.14 3.74 -11.35
C ARG A 698 26.94 3.22 -9.93
N MET A 699 25.73 2.74 -9.61
CA MET A 699 25.45 2.09 -8.33
C MET A 699 26.35 0.86 -8.10
N TRP A 700 26.52 0.01 -9.12
CA TRP A 700 27.45 -1.12 -9.06
C TRP A 700 28.87 -0.69 -8.69
N ASN A 701 29.39 0.36 -9.33
CA ASN A 701 30.74 0.86 -9.04
C ASN A 701 30.86 1.41 -7.60
N ILE A 702 29.83 2.08 -7.09
CA ILE A 702 29.80 2.59 -5.71
C ILE A 702 29.85 1.43 -4.70
N ILE A 703 28.99 0.42 -4.89
CA ILE A 703 28.96 -0.78 -4.03
C ILE A 703 30.29 -1.54 -4.13
N ARG A 704 30.81 -1.73 -5.34
CA ARG A 704 32.08 -2.42 -5.59
C ARG A 704 33.26 -1.71 -4.92
N LYS A 705 33.28 -0.38 -4.93
CA LYS A 705 34.31 0.43 -4.24
C LYS A 705 34.26 0.23 -2.73
N PHE A 706 33.06 0.22 -2.15
CA PHE A 706 32.85 -0.08 -0.73
C PHE A 706 33.37 -1.48 -0.38
N VAL A 707 32.93 -2.50 -1.10
CA VAL A 707 33.34 -3.91 -0.89
C VAL A 707 34.85 -4.08 -1.08
N SER A 708 35.41 -3.51 -2.15
CA SER A 708 36.84 -3.56 -2.44
C SER A 708 37.68 -2.94 -1.32
N THR A 709 37.23 -1.84 -0.72
CA THR A 709 37.95 -1.17 0.37
C THR A 709 38.06 -2.07 1.60
N VAL A 710 36.98 -2.79 1.92
CA VAL A 710 36.95 -3.71 3.07
C VAL A 710 37.78 -4.96 2.79
N LEU A 711 37.52 -5.63 1.67
CA LEU A 711 38.13 -6.94 1.37
C LEU A 711 39.62 -6.83 1.03
N ALA A 712 40.08 -5.75 0.37
CA ALA A 712 41.51 -5.57 0.12
C ALA A 712 42.31 -5.35 1.41
N LYS A 713 41.65 -4.90 2.49
CA LYS A 713 42.29 -4.74 3.80
C LYS A 713 42.27 -6.03 4.61
N GLU A 714 41.19 -6.82 4.53
CA GLU A 714 41.10 -8.12 5.19
C GLU A 714 42.02 -9.16 4.54
N TYR A 715 42.02 -9.23 3.20
CA TYR A 715 42.84 -10.14 2.40
C TYR A 715 44.08 -9.41 1.85
N ALA A 716 44.91 -8.87 2.75
CA ALA A 716 46.08 -8.05 2.38
C ALA A 716 47.14 -8.85 1.59
N GLY A 717 47.17 -10.18 1.73
CA GLY A 717 47.99 -11.09 0.93
C GLY A 717 47.43 -11.39 -0.47
N GLY A 718 46.28 -10.81 -0.83
CA GLY A 718 45.65 -10.93 -2.14
C GLY A 718 45.12 -12.34 -2.41
N ASP A 719 45.29 -12.81 -3.65
CA ASP A 719 44.72 -14.07 -4.13
C ASP A 719 45.14 -15.29 -3.30
N GLN A 720 46.36 -15.29 -2.73
CA GLN A 720 46.85 -16.40 -1.90
C GLN A 720 46.02 -16.58 -0.61
N GLU A 721 45.57 -15.50 0.01
CA GLU A 721 44.72 -15.57 1.21
C GLU A 721 43.30 -15.99 0.86
N VAL A 722 42.78 -15.58 -0.31
CA VAL A 722 41.48 -16.02 -0.83
C VAL A 722 41.49 -17.53 -1.08
N VAL A 723 42.51 -18.06 -1.76
CA VAL A 723 42.65 -19.51 -2.00
C VAL A 723 42.83 -20.29 -0.70
N SER A 724 43.45 -19.68 0.32
CA SER A 724 43.68 -20.32 1.62
C SER A 724 42.43 -20.31 2.53
N ASP A 725 41.41 -19.53 2.19
CA ASP A 725 40.15 -19.44 2.94
C ASP A 725 39.28 -20.69 2.71
N ARG A 726 39.41 -21.64 3.64
CA ARG A 726 38.64 -22.89 3.60
C ARG A 726 37.13 -22.66 3.70
N SER A 727 36.69 -21.60 4.37
CA SER A 727 35.25 -21.32 4.54
C SER A 727 34.65 -20.90 3.21
N LEU A 728 35.39 -20.11 2.42
CA LEU A 728 34.98 -19.70 1.08
C LEU A 728 34.93 -20.87 0.09
N ALA A 729 35.92 -21.78 0.15
CA ALA A 729 35.90 -22.99 -0.67
C ALA A 729 34.71 -23.91 -0.32
N VAL A 730 34.44 -24.11 0.98
CA VAL A 730 33.25 -24.85 1.46
C VAL A 730 31.97 -24.18 1.00
N PHE A 731 31.88 -22.86 1.09
CA PHE A 731 30.73 -22.10 0.61
C PHE A 731 30.45 -22.34 -0.87
N CYS A 732 31.45 -22.23 -1.74
CA CYS A 732 31.28 -22.45 -3.17
C CYS A 732 30.79 -23.87 -3.47
N GLU A 733 31.30 -24.86 -2.75
CA GLU A 733 30.85 -26.25 -2.88
C GLU A 733 29.43 -26.46 -2.36
N GLU A 734 29.08 -25.84 -1.24
CA GLU A 734 27.74 -25.89 -0.65
C GLU A 734 26.69 -25.32 -1.63
N VAL A 735 27.00 -24.23 -2.33
CA VAL A 735 26.09 -23.63 -3.32
C VAL A 735 25.88 -24.55 -4.53
N ARG A 736 26.92 -25.27 -4.98
CA ARG A 736 26.81 -26.21 -6.12
C ARG A 736 26.20 -27.56 -5.77
N SER A 737 26.44 -28.02 -4.54
CA SER A 737 26.17 -29.39 -4.13
C SER A 737 24.72 -29.81 -4.38
N ARG A 738 24.54 -31.10 -4.72
CA ARG A 738 23.20 -31.72 -4.86
C ARG A 738 22.43 -31.68 -3.55
N ASP A 739 23.14 -31.83 -2.43
CA ASP A 739 22.63 -31.75 -1.07
C ASP A 739 22.85 -30.35 -0.47
N GLY A 740 23.07 -29.34 -1.32
CA GLY A 740 23.17 -27.93 -0.96
C GLY A 740 22.27 -27.06 -1.83
N GLY A 741 22.84 -26.01 -2.43
CA GLY A 741 22.12 -25.00 -3.20
C GLY A 741 21.71 -25.41 -4.62
N GLN A 742 22.26 -26.49 -5.19
CA GLN A 742 21.96 -26.98 -6.55
C GLN A 742 22.19 -25.95 -7.69
N LEU A 743 22.90 -24.84 -7.44
CA LEU A 743 23.37 -23.93 -8.48
C LEU A 743 24.65 -24.48 -9.08
N THR A 744 24.51 -25.51 -9.92
CA THR A 744 25.65 -26.26 -10.48
C THR A 744 26.63 -25.41 -11.29
N SER A 745 26.18 -24.28 -11.84
CA SER A 745 26.99 -23.31 -12.58
C SER A 745 27.74 -22.29 -11.69
N PHE A 746 27.56 -22.34 -10.36
CA PHE A 746 28.17 -21.39 -9.44
C PHE A 746 29.72 -21.45 -9.51
N PRO A 747 30.40 -20.33 -9.74
CA PRO A 747 31.84 -20.33 -9.99
C PRO A 747 32.65 -20.57 -8.71
N ASP A 748 33.87 -21.07 -8.86
CA ASP A 748 34.88 -20.90 -7.81
C ASP A 748 35.33 -19.44 -7.71
N ILE A 749 35.80 -19.07 -6.51
CA ILE A 749 36.29 -17.73 -6.18
C ILE A 749 37.74 -17.90 -5.72
N ASN A 750 38.69 -17.63 -6.63
CA ASN A 750 40.12 -17.92 -6.41
C ASN A 750 40.97 -16.65 -6.37
N THR A 751 40.40 -15.50 -6.71
CA THR A 751 41.10 -14.21 -6.68
C THR A 751 40.36 -13.19 -5.83
N LEU A 752 41.10 -12.20 -5.32
CA LEU A 752 40.52 -11.11 -4.56
C LEU A 752 39.51 -10.31 -5.40
N ASN A 753 39.77 -10.13 -6.69
CA ASN A 753 38.82 -9.48 -7.60
C ASN A 753 37.52 -10.29 -7.76
N GLU A 754 37.61 -11.61 -7.91
CA GLU A 754 36.41 -12.47 -7.96
C GLU A 754 35.61 -12.42 -6.67
N LEU A 755 36.29 -12.38 -5.52
CA LEU A 755 35.62 -12.27 -4.22
C LEU A 755 34.92 -10.92 -4.06
N ILE A 756 35.57 -9.83 -4.49
CA ILE A 756 34.98 -8.49 -4.52
C ILE A 756 33.75 -8.46 -5.41
N ASP A 757 33.83 -9.01 -6.62
CA ASP A 757 32.70 -9.01 -7.56
C ASP A 757 31.54 -9.87 -7.06
N PHE A 758 31.83 -11.03 -6.44
CA PHE A 758 30.82 -11.89 -5.82
C PHE A 758 30.07 -11.17 -4.69
N VAL A 759 30.79 -10.61 -3.71
CA VAL A 759 30.16 -9.89 -2.59
C VAL A 759 29.41 -8.65 -3.09
N THR A 760 29.94 -7.96 -4.11
CA THR A 760 29.24 -6.87 -4.79
C THR A 760 27.93 -7.35 -5.41
N MET A 761 27.91 -8.52 -6.06
CA MET A 761 26.72 -9.09 -6.66
C MET A 761 25.64 -9.44 -5.63
N CYS A 762 26.00 -10.02 -4.48
CA CYS A 762 25.04 -10.30 -3.41
C CYS A 762 24.35 -9.01 -2.93
N ILE A 763 25.14 -7.96 -2.62
CA ILE A 763 24.58 -6.66 -2.24
C ILE A 763 23.75 -6.07 -3.39
N HIS A 764 24.22 -6.19 -4.64
CA HIS A 764 23.51 -5.71 -5.81
C HIS A 764 22.13 -6.37 -5.99
N ILE A 765 22.04 -7.69 -5.82
CA ILE A 765 20.78 -8.45 -5.90
C ILE A 765 19.82 -7.95 -4.81
N ALA A 766 20.28 -7.90 -3.57
CA ALA A 766 19.45 -7.58 -2.41
C ALA A 766 19.00 -6.11 -2.35
N VAL A 767 19.80 -5.18 -2.89
CA VAL A 767 19.61 -3.74 -2.75
C VAL A 767 19.06 -3.11 -4.06
N PRO A 768 19.88 -2.69 -5.04
CA PRO A 768 19.37 -1.94 -6.18
C PRO A 768 18.64 -2.79 -7.21
N GLN A 769 18.97 -4.07 -7.38
CA GLN A 769 18.31 -4.91 -8.38
C GLN A 769 16.88 -5.23 -7.98
N HIS A 770 16.65 -5.74 -6.77
CA HIS A 770 15.29 -5.93 -6.22
C HIS A 770 14.50 -4.62 -6.28
N THR A 771 15.09 -3.50 -5.82
CA THR A 771 14.43 -2.19 -5.88
C THR A 771 14.01 -1.82 -7.32
N ALA A 772 14.90 -1.97 -8.30
CA ALA A 772 14.62 -1.58 -9.69
C ALA A 772 13.47 -2.38 -10.31
N VAL A 773 13.33 -3.67 -9.96
CA VAL A 773 12.31 -4.56 -10.54
C VAL A 773 11.04 -4.65 -9.70
N ASN A 774 11.06 -4.15 -8.47
CA ASN A 774 9.93 -4.24 -7.55
C ASN A 774 9.06 -2.96 -7.55
N TYR A 775 9.63 -1.79 -7.25
CA TYR A 775 8.85 -0.59 -6.87
C TYR A 775 8.06 0.06 -8.01
N LEU A 776 8.37 -0.27 -9.26
CA LEU A 776 7.63 0.21 -10.43
C LEU A 776 6.42 -0.66 -10.80
N GLN A 777 6.21 -1.78 -10.09
CA GLN A 777 5.03 -2.63 -10.25
C GLN A 777 3.74 -1.83 -10.06
N GLN A 778 3.67 -1.02 -8.99
CA GLN A 778 2.52 -0.14 -8.74
C GLN A 778 2.19 0.76 -9.94
N TYR A 779 3.21 1.35 -10.55
CA TYR A 779 2.99 2.31 -11.63
C TYR A 779 2.55 1.63 -12.94
N TYR A 780 3.21 0.54 -13.32
CA TYR A 780 3.00 -0.09 -14.64
C TYR A 780 1.93 -1.19 -14.67
N GLN A 781 1.61 -1.82 -13.54
CA GLN A 781 0.73 -3.00 -13.54
C GLN A 781 -0.65 -2.77 -12.92
N THR A 782 -0.83 -1.77 -12.04
CA THR A 782 -2.17 -1.51 -11.44
C THR A 782 -3.22 -1.03 -12.44
N PHE A 783 -2.78 -0.41 -13.54
CA PHE A 783 -3.61 -0.24 -14.72
C PHE A 783 -3.49 -1.47 -15.62
N VAL A 784 -4.31 -2.49 -15.33
CA VAL A 784 -4.29 -3.81 -15.98
C VAL A 784 -4.18 -3.78 -17.51
N PRO A 785 -4.84 -2.87 -18.25
CA PRO A 785 -4.70 -2.81 -19.71
C PRO A 785 -3.27 -2.56 -20.21
N ASN A 786 -2.39 -1.93 -19.41
CA ASN A 786 -1.00 -1.70 -19.80
C ASN A 786 -0.16 -2.98 -19.76
N LYS A 787 -0.29 -3.78 -18.69
CA LYS A 787 0.53 -4.98 -18.48
C LYS A 787 -0.27 -6.10 -17.80
N PRO A 788 -1.19 -6.76 -18.52
CA PRO A 788 -1.95 -7.89 -17.98
C PRO A 788 -1.07 -9.14 -17.85
N SER A 789 -1.41 -10.04 -16.92
CA SER A 789 -0.65 -11.29 -16.69
C SER A 789 -1.10 -12.48 -17.56
N ALA A 790 -2.25 -12.36 -18.21
CA ALA A 790 -2.77 -13.32 -19.18
C ALA A 790 -3.82 -12.67 -20.10
N LEU A 791 -4.09 -13.31 -21.24
CA LEU A 791 -5.22 -12.99 -22.10
C LEU A 791 -6.45 -13.84 -21.72
N HIS A 792 -7.65 -13.29 -21.92
CA HIS A 792 -8.93 -13.94 -21.61
C HIS A 792 -9.69 -14.47 -22.84
N ILE A 793 -9.05 -14.37 -24.01
CA ILE A 793 -9.46 -15.02 -25.26
C ILE A 793 -8.28 -15.77 -25.86
N PRO A 794 -8.52 -16.76 -26.74
CA PRO A 794 -7.46 -17.38 -27.52
C PRO A 794 -6.73 -16.38 -28.41
N LEU A 795 -5.46 -16.65 -28.71
CA LEU A 795 -4.71 -15.92 -29.72
C LEU A 795 -5.30 -16.13 -31.13
N PRO A 796 -5.23 -15.12 -32.02
CA PRO A 796 -5.58 -15.31 -33.43
C PRO A 796 -4.64 -16.36 -34.05
N GLN A 797 -5.18 -17.15 -34.98
CA GLN A 797 -4.47 -18.25 -35.64
C GLN A 797 -3.77 -17.82 -36.92
N SER A 798 -4.05 -16.62 -37.43
CA SER A 798 -3.42 -16.08 -38.64
C SER A 798 -3.21 -14.57 -38.56
N LEU A 799 -2.30 -14.06 -39.39
CA LEU A 799 -2.12 -12.62 -39.55
C LEU A 799 -3.40 -11.93 -40.05
N ALA A 800 -4.14 -12.57 -40.96
CA ALA A 800 -5.39 -12.01 -41.48
C ALA A 800 -6.45 -11.85 -40.37
N GLU A 801 -6.56 -12.82 -39.47
CA GLU A 801 -7.44 -12.75 -38.31
C GLU A 801 -7.00 -11.63 -37.36
N LEU A 802 -5.71 -11.56 -37.02
CA LEU A 802 -5.17 -10.47 -36.18
C LEU A 802 -5.45 -9.09 -36.80
N CYS A 803 -5.24 -8.93 -38.11
CA CYS A 803 -5.48 -7.67 -38.81
C CYS A 803 -6.96 -7.25 -38.82
N SER A 804 -7.89 -8.17 -38.54
CA SER A 804 -9.33 -7.87 -38.41
C SER A 804 -9.73 -7.44 -37.00
N PHE A 805 -8.83 -7.51 -36.01
CA PHE A 805 -9.13 -7.17 -34.63
C PHE A 805 -9.50 -5.70 -34.49
N THR A 806 -10.46 -5.48 -33.61
CA THR A 806 -11.03 -4.19 -33.23
C THR A 806 -10.76 -3.91 -31.75
N GLU A 807 -11.22 -2.76 -31.27
CA GLU A 807 -11.19 -2.43 -29.84
C GLU A 807 -11.85 -3.52 -28.98
N GLN A 808 -12.95 -4.10 -29.46
CA GLN A 808 -13.73 -5.09 -28.72
C GLN A 808 -12.98 -6.41 -28.54
N ASP A 809 -12.13 -6.79 -29.49
CA ASP A 809 -11.29 -7.98 -29.39
C ASP A 809 -10.23 -7.79 -28.30
N LEU A 810 -9.59 -6.61 -28.27
CA LEU A 810 -8.63 -6.28 -27.22
C LEU A 810 -9.28 -6.17 -25.83
N LEU A 811 -10.47 -5.56 -25.72
CA LEU A 811 -11.22 -5.52 -24.46
C LEU A 811 -11.65 -6.91 -24.00
N SER A 812 -12.05 -7.78 -24.93
CA SER A 812 -12.40 -9.18 -24.62
C SER A 812 -11.21 -9.97 -24.11
N ALA A 813 -9.99 -9.61 -24.54
CA ALA A 813 -8.76 -10.21 -24.04
C ALA A 813 -8.39 -9.81 -22.61
N LEU A 814 -9.01 -8.76 -22.05
CA LEU A 814 -8.82 -8.33 -20.66
C LEU A 814 -9.82 -9.01 -19.70
N PRO A 815 -9.52 -9.09 -18.38
CA PRO A 815 -10.39 -9.72 -17.40
C PRO A 815 -11.67 -8.93 -17.04
N LEU A 816 -12.29 -8.22 -17.99
CA LEU A 816 -13.47 -7.36 -17.73
C LEU A 816 -14.67 -8.14 -17.18
N LYS A 817 -14.83 -9.39 -17.60
CA LYS A 817 -15.88 -10.32 -17.11
C LYS A 817 -15.39 -11.21 -15.97
N LYS A 818 -14.12 -11.09 -15.58
CA LYS A 818 -13.48 -11.85 -14.48
C LYS A 818 -12.91 -10.86 -13.46
N PRO A 819 -13.77 -10.19 -12.67
CA PRO A 819 -13.34 -9.10 -11.79
C PRO A 819 -12.37 -9.55 -10.69
N ARG A 820 -12.41 -10.83 -10.29
CA ARG A 820 -11.37 -11.41 -9.42
C ARG A 820 -9.99 -11.34 -10.05
N ASP A 821 -9.86 -11.73 -11.32
CA ASP A 821 -8.59 -11.73 -12.04
C ASP A 821 -8.09 -10.29 -12.22
N TRP A 822 -8.98 -9.35 -12.54
CA TRP A 822 -8.65 -7.91 -12.57
C TRP A 822 -8.11 -7.42 -11.22
N LEU A 823 -8.82 -7.72 -10.13
CA LEU A 823 -8.42 -7.29 -8.78
C LEU A 823 -7.07 -7.89 -8.39
N LEU A 824 -6.80 -9.15 -8.72
CA LEU A 824 -5.49 -9.76 -8.47
C LEU A 824 -4.38 -9.09 -9.28
N MET A 825 -4.62 -8.85 -10.57
CA MET A 825 -3.67 -8.15 -11.44
C MET A 825 -3.37 -6.72 -10.99
N ALA A 826 -4.31 -6.03 -10.34
CA ALA A 826 -4.09 -4.68 -9.83
C ALA A 826 -3.58 -4.64 -8.38
N GLN A 827 -4.09 -5.49 -7.50
CA GLN A 827 -3.82 -5.40 -6.06
C GLN A 827 -2.45 -5.98 -5.69
N VAL A 828 -2.00 -7.05 -6.35
CA VAL A 828 -0.73 -7.71 -6.03
C VAL A 828 0.46 -6.75 -6.29
N PRO A 829 0.56 -6.08 -7.45
CA PRO A 829 1.60 -5.08 -7.71
C PRO A 829 1.63 -3.95 -6.68
N TYR A 830 0.46 -3.47 -6.26
CA TYR A 830 0.35 -2.43 -5.22
C TYR A 830 0.93 -2.90 -3.89
N LEU A 831 0.50 -4.08 -3.46
CA LEU A 831 0.93 -4.62 -2.18
C LEU A 831 2.41 -4.97 -2.17
N LEU A 832 3.00 -5.33 -3.31
CA LEU A 832 4.45 -5.56 -3.42
C LEU A 832 5.26 -4.26 -3.57
N SER A 833 4.63 -3.10 -3.75
CA SER A 833 5.33 -1.83 -4.02
C SER A 833 5.25 -0.82 -2.86
N PHE A 834 5.01 -1.26 -1.62
CA PHE A 834 4.93 -0.33 -0.49
C PHE A 834 6.25 0.44 -0.29
N GLU A 835 6.14 1.74 0.01
CA GLU A 835 7.29 2.64 0.15
C GLU A 835 8.27 2.16 1.23
N VAL A 836 9.57 2.25 0.92
CA VAL A 836 10.66 1.94 1.87
C VAL A 836 10.66 2.98 2.99
N PRO A 837 10.69 2.59 4.28
CA PRO A 837 10.89 3.51 5.38
C PRO A 837 12.30 4.07 5.32
N GLU A 838 12.47 5.30 5.76
CA GLU A 838 13.76 5.98 5.74
C GLU A 838 14.87 5.16 6.42
N GLU A 839 14.55 4.46 7.52
CA GLU A 839 15.50 3.64 8.28
C GLU A 839 15.93 2.33 7.58
N SER A 840 15.28 1.94 6.49
CA SER A 840 15.57 0.71 5.75
C SER A 840 16.19 0.97 4.38
N THR A 841 16.82 2.13 4.20
CA THR A 841 17.47 2.53 2.94
C THR A 841 18.98 2.26 2.96
N ILE A 842 19.59 2.05 1.78
CA ILE A 842 21.05 1.89 1.69
C ILE A 842 21.80 3.14 2.17
N LEU A 843 21.24 4.34 1.95
CA LEU A 843 21.85 5.57 2.45
C LEU A 843 21.85 5.61 3.98
N HIS A 844 20.71 5.31 4.61
CA HIS A 844 20.61 5.24 6.07
C HIS A 844 21.58 4.22 6.67
N TYR A 845 21.72 3.06 6.02
CA TYR A 845 22.72 2.07 6.42
C TYR A 845 24.15 2.60 6.34
N ALA A 846 24.53 3.26 5.24
CA ALA A 846 25.87 3.80 5.12
C ALA A 846 26.16 4.81 6.24
N GLU A 847 25.20 5.68 6.55
CA GLU A 847 25.30 6.69 7.60
C GLU A 847 25.39 6.09 9.01
N THR A 848 24.50 5.15 9.34
CA THR A 848 24.50 4.48 10.66
C THR A 848 25.71 3.57 10.85
N THR A 849 26.09 2.82 9.81
CA THR A 849 27.28 1.94 9.82
C THR A 849 28.55 2.75 10.01
N SER A 850 28.65 3.93 9.39
CA SER A 850 29.80 4.83 9.49
C SER A 850 30.03 5.44 10.88
N SER A 851 28.99 5.47 11.72
CA SER A 851 29.01 6.07 13.06
C SER A 851 28.94 5.06 14.20
N SER A 852 28.56 3.81 13.92
CA SER A 852 28.44 2.74 14.91
C SER A 852 29.80 2.29 15.44
N ARG A 853 29.98 2.36 16.77
CA ARG A 853 31.15 1.81 17.47
C ARG A 853 31.15 0.28 17.57
N ALA A 854 30.00 -0.36 17.31
CA ALA A 854 29.87 -1.83 17.31
C ALA A 854 30.30 -2.45 15.97
N THR A 855 30.43 -1.64 14.91
CA THR A 855 30.90 -2.05 13.60
C THR A 855 32.43 -2.11 13.57
N LEU A 856 32.99 -3.09 12.84
CA LEU A 856 34.44 -3.19 12.64
C LEU A 856 34.99 -1.92 11.98
N GLU A 857 36.16 -1.45 12.43
CA GLU A 857 36.77 -0.21 11.94
C GLU A 857 36.86 -0.16 10.41
N ILE A 858 37.29 -1.27 9.80
CA ILE A 858 37.48 -1.37 8.35
C ILE A 858 36.18 -1.15 7.58
N ILE A 859 35.05 -1.67 8.08
CA ILE A 859 33.72 -1.48 7.50
C ILE A 859 33.23 -0.05 7.78
N ARG A 860 33.44 0.45 9.00
CA ARG A 860 33.04 1.79 9.40
C ARG A 860 33.69 2.87 8.53
N SER A 861 35.01 2.79 8.31
CA SER A 861 35.73 3.73 7.44
C SER A 861 35.26 3.63 5.97
N ALA A 862 35.03 2.42 5.47
CA ALA A 862 34.50 2.23 4.11
C ALA A 862 33.07 2.78 3.96
N ALA A 863 32.23 2.63 4.99
CA ALA A 863 30.86 3.13 5.02
C ALA A 863 30.77 4.67 5.00
N GLN A 864 31.77 5.38 5.54
CA GLN A 864 31.86 6.84 5.41
C GLN A 864 31.97 7.25 3.94
N VAL A 865 32.84 6.58 3.18
CA VAL A 865 33.01 6.83 1.74
C VAL A 865 31.75 6.41 0.98
N LEU A 866 31.15 5.27 1.32
CA LEU A 866 29.87 4.82 0.73
C LEU A 866 28.78 5.88 0.90
N SER A 867 28.62 6.44 2.10
CA SER A 867 27.62 7.49 2.37
C SER A 867 27.84 8.73 1.52
N MET A 868 29.09 9.20 1.40
CA MET A 868 29.44 10.34 0.54
C MET A 868 29.15 10.07 -0.94
N ASP A 869 29.55 8.90 -1.44
CA ASP A 869 29.35 8.51 -2.83
C ASP A 869 27.83 8.36 -3.15
N LEU A 870 27.05 7.78 -2.24
CA LEU A 870 25.59 7.65 -2.40
C LEU A 870 24.89 9.01 -2.40
N ARG A 871 25.29 9.96 -1.53
CA ARG A 871 24.73 11.32 -1.54
C ARG A 871 25.00 12.04 -2.86
N ALA A 872 26.23 11.95 -3.38
CA ALA A 872 26.57 12.50 -4.69
C ALA A 872 25.82 11.81 -5.84
N PHE A 873 25.48 10.53 -5.66
CA PHE A 873 24.75 9.76 -6.66
C PHE A 873 23.28 10.18 -6.78
N ILE A 874 22.63 10.72 -5.73
CA ILE A 874 21.26 11.26 -5.80
C ILE A 874 21.13 12.32 -6.90
N ASP A 875 22.08 13.25 -6.98
CA ASP A 875 22.11 14.30 -8.02
C ASP A 875 22.26 13.69 -9.41
N THR A 876 22.98 12.57 -9.51
CA THR A 876 23.20 11.86 -10.77
C THR A 876 21.96 11.11 -11.23
N VAL A 877 21.24 10.45 -10.32
CA VAL A 877 19.94 9.83 -10.62
C VAL A 877 18.94 10.89 -11.09
N THR A 878 18.89 12.02 -10.40
CA THR A 878 18.01 13.15 -10.74
C THR A 878 18.33 13.69 -12.14
N ARG A 879 19.60 13.96 -12.43
CA ARG A 879 20.05 14.44 -13.74
C ARG A 879 19.71 13.46 -14.86
N ASN A 880 20.05 12.19 -14.69
CA ASN A 880 19.73 11.15 -15.67
C ASN A 880 18.21 11.06 -15.92
N SER A 881 17.39 11.22 -14.89
CA SER A 881 15.93 11.26 -15.03
C SER A 881 15.45 12.50 -15.79
N THR A 882 16.07 13.67 -15.60
CA THR A 882 15.70 14.89 -16.33
C THR A 882 16.17 14.89 -17.79
N GLU A 883 17.15 14.05 -18.13
CA GLU A 883 17.67 13.92 -19.49
C GLU A 883 16.85 12.95 -20.37
N LEU A 884 15.93 12.16 -19.79
CA LEU A 884 15.03 11.27 -20.56
C LEU A 884 14.14 12.07 -21.51
N ASP A 885 13.79 11.55 -22.68
CA ASP A 885 12.74 12.14 -23.51
C ASP A 885 11.38 12.12 -22.79
N ASP A 886 11.11 11.05 -22.02
CA ASP A 886 9.87 10.90 -21.27
C ASP A 886 9.88 11.67 -19.94
N GLN A 887 9.45 12.93 -20.01
CA GLN A 887 9.34 13.83 -18.85
C GLN A 887 8.05 13.60 -18.01
N GLN A 888 7.14 12.72 -18.44
CA GLN A 888 5.90 12.46 -17.71
C GLN A 888 6.10 11.45 -16.56
N THR A 889 7.12 10.59 -16.66
CA THR A 889 7.43 9.56 -15.67
C THR A 889 8.91 9.64 -15.28
N PRO A 890 9.25 10.33 -14.18
CA PRO A 890 10.63 10.41 -13.73
C PRO A 890 11.14 9.02 -13.28
N TYR A 891 12.38 8.69 -13.65
CA TYR A 891 13.02 7.43 -13.27
C TYR A 891 13.94 7.63 -12.06
N LEU A 892 13.32 7.62 -10.87
CA LEU A 892 14.01 7.84 -9.58
C LEU A 892 14.10 6.57 -8.73
N VAL A 893 13.83 5.40 -9.30
CA VAL A 893 13.73 4.15 -8.54
C VAL A 893 15.04 3.74 -7.85
N LEU A 894 16.18 4.21 -8.37
CA LEU A 894 17.52 3.94 -7.85
C LEU A 894 18.09 5.10 -7.01
N ASP A 895 17.24 6.04 -6.57
CA ASP A 895 17.62 7.06 -5.59
C ASP A 895 18.04 6.36 -4.28
N PRO A 896 19.30 6.53 -3.82
CA PRO A 896 19.80 5.90 -2.59
C PRO A 896 18.98 6.20 -1.32
N SER A 897 18.25 7.31 -1.28
CA SER A 897 17.37 7.67 -0.17
C SER A 897 16.05 6.90 -0.15
N LYS A 898 15.76 6.12 -1.21
CA LYS A 898 14.55 5.31 -1.37
C LYS A 898 14.86 3.84 -1.69
N THR A 899 16.11 3.52 -2.00
CA THR A 899 16.55 2.17 -2.34
C THR A 899 16.65 1.34 -1.06
N ALA A 900 15.89 0.24 -0.98
CA ALA A 900 15.86 -0.65 0.18
C ALA A 900 17.23 -1.31 0.43
N ILE A 901 17.59 -1.52 1.70
CA ILE A 901 18.84 -2.22 2.08
C ILE A 901 18.79 -3.74 1.86
N SER A 902 17.61 -4.31 1.72
CA SER A 902 17.41 -5.74 1.61
C SER A 902 16.13 -6.01 0.82
N ILE A 903 15.89 -7.27 0.50
CA ILE A 903 14.61 -7.72 -0.04
C ILE A 903 13.55 -7.62 1.09
N LEU A 904 12.71 -6.58 1.03
CA LEU A 904 11.74 -6.22 2.08
C LEU A 904 10.30 -6.62 1.79
N ILE A 905 9.95 -6.93 0.55
CA ILE A 905 8.59 -7.33 0.15
C ILE A 905 8.58 -8.16 -1.13
#